data_AF-A0A4Q5Z155-F1
#
_entry.id   AF-A0A4Q5Z155-F1
#
_cell.length_a   1.000
_cell.length_b   1.000
_cell.length_c   1.000
_cell.angle_alpha   90.00
_cell.angle_beta   90.00
_cell.angle_gamma   90.00
#
_symmetry.space_group_name_H-M   'P 1'
#
loop_
_entity.id
_entity.type
_entity.pdbx_description
1 polymer ?
#
loop_
_entity_poly.entity_id
_entity_poly.type
_entity_poly.pdbx_seq_one_letter_code
_entity_poly.pdbx_strand_id
1 'polypeptide(L)'
;MSNLNELLNSKKTVFIGRSPENDIVIDDPLTSPIHCQVSKIKNGAYMVVDLESESGTFINDKKITKGIAGEYDTIKVGSQVFQLNEPKETATAPTKQQFSSNGEASAPHPQRQQFADIAPQENKATDSSNHLNKNGKGKEKIVVYFMAAPEDEAICEAVHKHLSTIRFSSPLPIEMLGDFKMTGGEDIATYREKINQADIFLAFVSVDFLNNNTCYELLKTAIDNHNKGKAILLPILVRNCMWKTTPFANLPLLPKNQQPLNNKQYWNSEDDALTSVADDIYHSISELTKDSTPHAPIAVNNTTKLKTNWRGNYLWKNFLKRTAAYILDICILVIPIMVVLYLIIGDDYFSEVRETLLFYSLINTSLLVLVYSFFDSSKWRGTPGKAIMKLQITDDAGNPISFGKAFIRNLFKFFLFGFLSSLDESGVVTLLMIVTQIGCYISTRKFIHDYLTYTIIGERLKLETAPVKATNGEEAGIKTVQVNQRSKSMAPTIVGIVALICVVLLVVFKFVLKDNVPQQQTLANNYTTSIKDENLPVTNNTNSEPDEETKESLISAIKYGDATEIEALQKLDASILSRAFTGKQLIMSVAAVNDLMQQRGYLVSTLENQEFHQFKITDEGQKAEVQLSETWSSVLYSLDYNTCVSRIPSHKVSQTAYLEQVNNTWMVNNIIYDNPTQPQAIPCGDAAY
;
A
#
# COMPACT_ATOMS: atom_id res chain seq x y z
N MET A 1 -43.01 20.91 -47.29
CA MET A 1 -42.27 19.70 -46.86
C MET A 1 -41.05 19.61 -47.74
N SER A 2 -39.86 19.78 -47.15
CA SER A 2 -38.59 19.76 -47.87
C SER A 2 -38.43 18.42 -48.59
N ASN A 3 -38.31 18.46 -49.91
CA ASN A 3 -38.16 17.27 -50.72
C ASN A 3 -36.76 16.70 -50.45
N LEU A 4 -36.66 15.48 -49.90
CA LEU A 4 -35.39 14.82 -49.59
C LEU A 4 -34.44 14.85 -50.80
N ASN A 5 -34.99 14.82 -52.01
CA ASN A 5 -34.25 14.84 -53.27
C ASN A 5 -33.59 16.19 -53.55
N GLU A 6 -34.24 17.30 -53.17
CA GLU A 6 -33.70 18.65 -53.32
C GLU A 6 -32.52 18.89 -52.36
N LEU A 7 -32.62 18.36 -51.14
CA LEU A 7 -31.54 18.39 -50.15
C LEU A 7 -30.37 17.48 -50.55
N LEU A 8 -30.63 16.30 -51.09
CA LEU A 8 -29.57 15.39 -51.59
C LEU A 8 -28.88 15.90 -52.86
N ASN A 9 -29.48 16.85 -53.58
CA ASN A 9 -28.86 17.53 -54.72
C ASN A 9 -27.99 18.72 -54.30
N SER A 10 -28.25 19.33 -53.15
CA SER A 10 -27.48 20.47 -52.62
C SER A 10 -26.48 20.10 -51.53
N LYS A 11 -26.70 18.99 -50.81
CA LYS A 11 -25.82 18.47 -49.75
C LYS A 11 -25.43 17.02 -50.02
N LYS A 12 -24.18 16.69 -49.69
CA LYS A 12 -23.63 15.33 -49.85
C LYS A 12 -24.26 14.31 -48.89
N THR A 13 -24.69 14.79 -47.72
CA THR A 13 -25.34 14.02 -46.65
C THR A 13 -26.49 14.85 -46.09
N VAL A 14 -27.62 14.20 -45.82
CA VAL A 14 -28.84 14.78 -45.24
C VAL A 14 -29.20 13.97 -43.99
N PHE A 15 -29.34 14.67 -42.86
CA PHE A 15 -29.78 14.08 -41.59
C PHE A 15 -31.29 14.21 -41.42
N ILE A 16 -31.92 13.14 -40.95
CA ILE A 16 -33.37 13.06 -40.72
C ILE A 16 -33.61 12.68 -39.26
N GLY A 17 -34.47 13.43 -38.57
CA GLY A 17 -34.81 13.15 -37.17
C GLY A 17 -35.81 14.15 -36.60
N ARG A 18 -36.17 13.99 -35.32
CA ARG A 18 -37.14 14.87 -34.65
C ARG A 18 -36.54 16.17 -34.11
N SER A 19 -35.23 16.20 -33.86
CA SER A 19 -34.55 17.42 -33.39
C SER A 19 -34.53 18.51 -34.46
N PRO A 20 -34.63 19.80 -34.07
CA PRO A 20 -34.60 20.94 -35.00
C PRO A 20 -33.23 21.13 -35.70
N GLU A 21 -32.18 20.43 -35.24
CA GLU A 21 -30.83 20.47 -35.82
C GLU A 21 -30.68 19.59 -37.08
N ASN A 22 -31.65 18.72 -37.38
CA ASN A 22 -31.60 17.87 -38.57
C ASN A 22 -31.99 18.65 -39.84
N ASP A 23 -31.46 18.21 -40.99
CA ASP A 23 -31.81 18.78 -42.30
C ASP A 23 -33.28 18.56 -42.65
N ILE A 24 -33.83 17.40 -42.26
CA ILE A 24 -35.27 17.10 -42.33
C ILE A 24 -35.76 16.80 -40.92
N VAL A 25 -36.60 17.72 -40.42
CA VAL A 25 -37.23 17.60 -39.11
C VAL A 25 -38.58 16.91 -39.27
N ILE A 26 -38.75 15.77 -38.60
CA ILE A 26 -40.02 15.03 -38.57
C ILE A 26 -40.61 15.15 -37.17
N ASP A 27 -41.73 15.86 -37.06
CA ASP A 27 -42.49 15.95 -35.81
C ASP A 27 -43.38 14.72 -35.63
N ASP A 28 -42.75 13.60 -35.27
CA ASP A 28 -43.38 12.30 -35.05
C ASP A 28 -42.80 11.64 -33.80
N PRO A 29 -43.62 11.21 -32.82
CA PRO A 29 -43.17 10.45 -31.65
C PRO A 29 -42.37 9.18 -31.96
N LEU A 30 -42.60 8.55 -33.12
CA LEU A 30 -41.85 7.36 -33.55
C LEU A 30 -40.49 7.70 -34.15
N THR A 31 -40.14 8.98 -34.31
CA THR A 31 -38.86 9.41 -34.86
C THR A 31 -37.92 9.86 -33.73
N SER A 32 -36.78 9.16 -33.58
CA SER A 32 -35.71 9.57 -32.65
C SER A 32 -35.15 10.98 -32.94
N PRO A 33 -34.58 11.68 -31.94
CA PRO A 33 -34.00 13.01 -32.08
C PRO A 33 -33.03 13.13 -33.26
N ILE A 34 -32.16 12.14 -33.45
CA ILE A 34 -31.32 11.93 -34.63
C ILE A 34 -31.61 10.50 -35.09
N HIS A 35 -32.28 10.31 -36.23
CA HIS A 35 -32.85 9.01 -36.60
C HIS A 35 -32.03 8.29 -37.66
N CYS A 36 -31.79 8.94 -38.80
CA CYS A 36 -30.99 8.36 -39.86
C CYS A 36 -30.29 9.44 -40.69
N GLN A 37 -29.31 9.00 -41.49
CA GLN A 37 -28.68 9.85 -42.50
C GLN A 37 -28.77 9.19 -43.87
N VAL A 38 -28.94 10.03 -44.89
CA VAL A 38 -28.96 9.64 -46.30
C VAL A 38 -27.84 10.38 -47.02
N SER A 39 -27.01 9.66 -47.77
CA SER A 39 -25.88 10.25 -48.51
C SER A 39 -25.80 9.70 -49.94
N LYS A 40 -25.39 10.54 -50.88
CA LYS A 40 -25.29 10.15 -52.30
C LYS A 40 -24.02 9.31 -52.52
N ILE A 41 -24.15 8.16 -53.20
CA ILE A 41 -23.03 7.30 -53.59
C ILE A 41 -22.88 7.24 -55.12
N LYS A 42 -21.79 6.64 -55.64
CA LYS A 42 -21.53 6.53 -57.09
C LYS A 42 -22.66 5.74 -57.78
N ASN A 43 -22.96 6.08 -59.03
CA ASN A 43 -24.00 5.46 -59.89
C ASN A 43 -25.47 5.80 -59.55
N GLY A 44 -25.74 6.95 -58.91
CA GLY A 44 -27.12 7.43 -58.70
C GLY A 44 -27.87 6.77 -57.54
N ALA A 45 -27.20 5.90 -56.78
CA ALA A 45 -27.75 5.28 -55.57
C ALA A 45 -27.48 6.13 -54.32
N TYR A 46 -28.17 5.80 -53.23
CA TYR A 46 -28.10 6.47 -51.94
C TYR A 46 -27.73 5.48 -50.84
N MET A 47 -26.84 5.88 -49.94
CA MET A 47 -26.53 5.13 -48.73
C MET A 47 -27.40 5.67 -47.59
N VAL A 48 -28.22 4.80 -47.01
CA VAL A 48 -29.05 5.08 -45.85
C VAL A 48 -28.45 4.38 -44.64
N VAL A 49 -28.25 5.13 -43.56
CA VAL A 49 -27.71 4.60 -42.30
C VAL A 49 -28.67 4.97 -41.19
N ASP A 50 -29.19 3.97 -40.50
CA ASP A 50 -29.94 4.15 -39.25
C ASP A 50 -28.95 4.50 -38.14
N LEU A 51 -29.25 5.54 -37.36
CA LEU A 51 -28.39 6.07 -36.31
C LEU A 51 -28.84 5.54 -34.93
N GLU A 52 -29.07 4.22 -34.87
CA GLU A 52 -29.56 3.50 -33.68
C GLU A 52 -30.91 4.04 -33.18
N SER A 53 -31.83 4.28 -34.13
CA SER A 53 -33.14 4.82 -33.81
C SER A 53 -34.04 3.79 -33.11
N GLU A 54 -34.95 4.27 -32.25
CA GLU A 54 -35.82 3.40 -31.43
C GLU A 54 -36.77 2.55 -32.30
N SER A 55 -37.35 3.14 -33.33
CA SER A 55 -38.30 2.47 -34.25
C SER A 55 -37.62 1.88 -35.49
N GLY A 56 -36.40 2.32 -35.81
CA GLY A 56 -35.59 1.89 -36.94
C GLY A 56 -35.94 2.55 -38.28
N THR A 57 -34.98 2.53 -39.19
CA THR A 57 -35.13 2.97 -40.58
C THR A 57 -35.38 1.79 -41.52
N PHE A 58 -36.20 1.99 -42.55
CA PHE A 58 -36.54 0.95 -43.52
C PHE A 58 -36.29 1.41 -44.96
N ILE A 59 -35.78 0.53 -45.80
CA ILE A 59 -35.75 0.70 -47.27
C ILE A 59 -36.70 -0.34 -47.87
N ASN A 60 -37.68 0.09 -48.67
CA ASN A 60 -38.70 -0.79 -49.26
C ASN A 60 -39.31 -1.76 -48.22
N ASP A 61 -39.73 -1.21 -47.07
CA ASP A 61 -40.29 -1.91 -45.90
C ASP A 61 -39.36 -2.92 -45.20
N LYS A 62 -38.10 -3.04 -45.62
CA LYS A 62 -37.10 -3.86 -44.94
C LYS A 62 -36.30 -3.00 -43.96
N LYS A 63 -36.31 -3.38 -42.67
CA LYS A 63 -35.53 -2.71 -41.63
C LYS A 63 -34.05 -2.80 -41.95
N ILE A 64 -33.34 -1.68 -41.89
CA ILE A 64 -31.91 -1.60 -42.14
C ILE A 64 -31.19 -0.96 -40.95
N THR A 65 -29.95 -1.37 -40.74
CA THR A 65 -28.96 -0.59 -39.97
C THR A 65 -28.11 0.24 -40.92
N LYS A 66 -27.79 -0.32 -42.09
CA LYS A 66 -27.17 0.33 -43.23
C LYS A 66 -27.62 -0.35 -44.52
N GLY A 67 -28.00 0.42 -45.52
CA GLY A 67 -28.49 -0.11 -46.79
C GLY A 67 -28.25 0.83 -47.96
N ILE A 68 -28.17 0.27 -49.15
CA ILE A 68 -28.15 1.04 -50.40
C ILE A 68 -29.57 1.11 -50.92
N ALA A 69 -30.10 2.32 -51.06
CA ALA A 69 -31.36 2.60 -51.72
C ALA A 69 -31.06 3.03 -53.17
N GLY A 70 -31.74 2.41 -54.12
CA GLY A 70 -31.76 2.83 -55.52
C GLY A 70 -32.51 4.14 -55.71
N GLU A 71 -32.45 4.68 -56.91
CA GLU A 71 -33.00 5.99 -57.26
C GLU A 71 -34.53 6.08 -57.06
N TYR A 72 -35.25 4.96 -57.08
CA TYR A 72 -36.71 4.88 -56.94
C TYR A 72 -37.18 4.16 -55.66
N ASP A 73 -36.25 3.81 -54.77
CA ASP A 73 -36.57 3.13 -53.52
C ASP A 73 -37.22 4.10 -52.51
N THR A 74 -38.01 3.53 -51.60
CA THR A 74 -38.64 4.29 -50.52
C THR A 74 -37.85 4.12 -49.22
N ILE A 75 -37.67 5.23 -48.50
CA ILE A 75 -37.07 5.26 -47.17
C ILE A 75 -38.16 5.62 -46.16
N LYS A 76 -38.42 4.75 -45.19
CA LYS A 76 -39.38 5.00 -44.12
C LYS A 76 -38.66 5.31 -42.81
N VAL A 77 -39.09 6.39 -42.17
CA VAL A 77 -38.59 6.93 -40.89
C VAL A 77 -39.80 7.32 -40.05
N GLY A 78 -39.99 6.64 -38.92
CA GLY A 78 -41.23 6.77 -38.15
C GLY A 78 -42.47 6.41 -38.99
N SER A 79 -43.44 7.32 -39.03
CA SER A 79 -44.65 7.25 -39.86
C SER A 79 -44.48 7.83 -41.26
N GLN A 80 -43.37 8.52 -41.54
CA GLN A 80 -43.11 9.19 -42.82
C GLN A 80 -42.37 8.28 -43.80
N VAL A 81 -42.74 8.37 -45.08
CA VAL A 81 -42.09 7.67 -46.20
C VAL A 81 -41.58 8.69 -47.20
N PHE A 82 -40.29 8.64 -47.51
CA PHE A 82 -39.61 9.47 -48.50
C PHE A 82 -39.36 8.65 -49.77
N GLN A 83 -39.68 9.20 -50.93
CA GLN A 83 -39.39 8.60 -52.22
C GLN A 83 -38.25 9.36 -52.91
N LEU A 84 -37.23 8.62 -53.36
CA LEU A 84 -35.97 9.22 -53.85
C LEU A 84 -36.04 9.78 -55.28
N ASN A 85 -37.01 9.37 -56.11
CA ASN A 85 -37.42 9.99 -57.38
C ASN A 85 -38.79 9.44 -57.82
N GLU A 86 -39.57 10.23 -58.56
CA GLU A 86 -40.83 9.78 -59.15
C GLU A 86 -40.57 8.90 -60.39
N PRO A 87 -41.15 7.70 -60.50
CA PRO A 87 -41.05 6.89 -61.71
C PRO A 87 -41.88 7.52 -62.83
N LYS A 88 -41.32 7.62 -64.04
CA LYS A 88 -42.11 7.93 -65.25
C LYS A 88 -43.09 6.79 -65.50
N GLU A 89 -44.39 7.10 -65.57
CA GLU A 89 -45.44 6.14 -65.91
C GLU A 89 -45.11 5.34 -67.16
N THR A 90 -45.16 4.01 -67.07
CA THR A 90 -45.70 3.18 -68.16
C THR A 90 -46.30 1.87 -67.63
N ALA A 91 -47.64 1.87 -67.59
CA ALA A 91 -48.58 0.78 -67.87
C ALA A 91 -48.43 -0.65 -67.26
N THR A 92 -49.54 -1.02 -66.59
CA THR A 92 -50.25 -2.33 -66.52
C THR A 92 -49.91 -3.39 -65.46
N ALA A 93 -50.90 -3.60 -64.57
CA ALA A 93 -51.15 -4.73 -63.65
C ALA A 93 -51.64 -6.00 -64.43
N PRO A 94 -51.95 -7.20 -63.84
CA PRO A 94 -52.77 -7.47 -62.62
C PRO A 94 -52.19 -8.57 -61.65
N THR A 95 -52.32 -8.50 -60.30
CA THR A 95 -53.45 -8.80 -59.36
C THR A 95 -53.34 -10.18 -58.65
N LYS A 96 -53.69 -10.17 -57.35
CA LYS A 96 -54.11 -11.25 -56.39
C LYS A 96 -52.98 -11.85 -55.54
N GLN A 97 -53.09 -12.06 -54.22
CA GLN A 97 -54.24 -12.12 -53.29
C GLN A 97 -53.75 -12.02 -51.83
N GLN A 98 -54.59 -11.45 -50.95
CA GLN A 98 -54.49 -11.42 -49.48
C GLN A 98 -54.78 -12.79 -48.84
N PHE A 99 -54.27 -13.04 -47.62
CA PHE A 99 -54.90 -13.74 -46.45
C PHE A 99 -53.82 -13.90 -45.35
N SER A 100 -53.81 -13.16 -44.23
CA SER A 100 -54.62 -13.20 -43.00
C SER A 100 -54.48 -14.45 -42.10
N SER A 101 -53.95 -14.19 -40.90
CA SER A 101 -54.42 -14.58 -39.54
C SER A 101 -54.32 -16.00 -38.97
N ASN A 102 -53.72 -16.03 -37.77
CA ASN A 102 -54.11 -16.69 -36.50
C ASN A 102 -53.93 -18.20 -36.29
N GLY A 103 -53.49 -18.55 -35.08
CA GLY A 103 -53.60 -19.90 -34.53
C GLY A 103 -52.75 -20.16 -33.27
N GLU A 104 -53.30 -19.82 -32.10
CA GLU A 104 -52.81 -20.17 -30.76
C GLU A 104 -52.85 -21.68 -30.45
N ALA A 105 -51.90 -22.07 -29.59
CA ALA A 105 -51.98 -23.03 -28.47
C ALA A 105 -52.52 -24.46 -28.68
N SER A 106 -51.71 -25.44 -28.27
CA SER A 106 -52.04 -26.38 -27.17
C SER A 106 -50.86 -27.35 -26.89
N ALA A 107 -50.39 -27.37 -25.65
CA ALA A 107 -49.57 -28.44 -25.07
C ALA A 107 -50.45 -29.65 -24.67
N PRO A 108 -49.91 -30.83 -24.31
CA PRO A 108 -49.33 -30.99 -22.97
C PRO A 108 -48.07 -31.88 -22.88
N HIS A 109 -47.28 -31.59 -21.84
CA HIS A 109 -46.23 -32.43 -21.24
C HIS A 109 -46.85 -33.70 -20.62
N PRO A 110 -46.09 -34.81 -20.38
CA PRO A 110 -45.24 -34.80 -19.17
C PRO A 110 -44.00 -35.73 -19.16
N GLN A 111 -43.19 -35.48 -18.12
CA GLN A 111 -42.37 -36.40 -17.32
C GLN A 111 -40.84 -36.45 -17.49
N ARG A 112 -40.24 -36.17 -16.32
CA ARG A 112 -38.85 -36.05 -15.91
C ARG A 112 -38.33 -37.41 -15.44
N GLN A 113 -37.15 -37.83 -15.90
CA GLN A 113 -36.25 -38.70 -15.16
C GLN A 113 -34.79 -38.24 -15.36
N GLN A 114 -34.21 -37.78 -14.26
CA GLN A 114 -32.78 -37.71 -13.91
C GLN A 114 -32.32 -39.13 -13.50
N PHE A 115 -31.07 -39.60 -13.45
CA PHE A 115 -29.68 -39.14 -13.61
C PHE A 115 -28.87 -40.45 -13.86
N ALA A 116 -27.78 -40.41 -14.63
CA ALA A 116 -26.66 -41.34 -14.43
C ALA A 116 -25.37 -40.79 -15.04
N ASP A 117 -24.32 -40.81 -14.22
CA ASP A 117 -22.97 -40.32 -14.40
C ASP A 117 -22.15 -41.05 -15.47
N ILE A 118 -21.40 -40.30 -16.30
CA ILE A 118 -20.11 -40.74 -16.87
C ILE A 118 -19.16 -39.53 -16.94
N ALA A 119 -18.05 -39.61 -16.20
CA ALA A 119 -16.92 -38.69 -16.28
C ALA A 119 -16.15 -38.82 -17.61
N PRO A 120 -15.44 -37.77 -18.09
CA PRO A 120 -14.90 -37.73 -19.44
C PRO A 120 -13.56 -38.47 -19.55
N GLN A 121 -13.44 -39.36 -20.54
CA GLN A 121 -12.15 -39.88 -20.98
C GLN A 121 -11.53 -38.94 -22.02
N GLU A 122 -10.27 -38.58 -21.76
CA GLU A 122 -9.33 -37.96 -22.69
C GLU A 122 -9.33 -38.69 -24.05
N ASN A 123 -9.51 -37.93 -25.12
CA ASN A 123 -8.91 -38.29 -26.40
C ASN A 123 -8.64 -37.05 -27.26
N LYS A 124 -7.33 -36.79 -27.38
CA LYS A 124 -6.60 -36.44 -28.60
C LYS A 124 -7.08 -35.22 -29.40
N ALA A 125 -6.25 -34.19 -29.27
CA ALA A 125 -5.86 -33.25 -30.30
C ALA A 125 -6.17 -33.72 -31.73
N THR A 126 -7.17 -33.11 -32.34
CA THR A 126 -7.28 -32.98 -33.79
C THR A 126 -7.08 -31.52 -34.16
N ASP A 127 -5.93 -31.35 -34.79
CA ASP A 127 -5.43 -30.19 -35.48
C ASP A 127 -6.51 -29.57 -36.39
N SER A 128 -7.17 -28.51 -35.92
CA SER A 128 -8.01 -27.62 -36.74
C SER A 128 -7.24 -26.35 -37.06
N SER A 129 -6.04 -26.50 -37.61
CA SER A 129 -5.24 -25.41 -38.18
C SER A 129 -5.28 -25.45 -39.71
N ASN A 130 -6.45 -25.27 -40.32
CA ASN A 130 -6.49 -24.89 -41.74
C ASN A 130 -7.84 -24.31 -42.19
N HIS A 131 -8.11 -23.07 -41.79
CA HIS A 131 -8.79 -22.14 -42.69
C HIS A 131 -7.78 -21.10 -43.17
N LEU A 132 -6.85 -21.57 -44.02
CA LEU A 132 -6.24 -20.67 -45.00
C LEU A 132 -7.36 -20.19 -45.92
N ASN A 133 -7.69 -18.92 -45.79
CA ASN A 133 -8.55 -18.19 -46.71
C ASN A 133 -7.86 -18.11 -48.09
N LYS A 134 -7.99 -19.18 -48.89
CA LYS A 134 -7.79 -19.15 -50.33
C LYS A 134 -9.02 -18.52 -50.96
N ASN A 135 -9.14 -17.21 -50.84
CA ASN A 135 -9.90 -16.32 -51.72
C ASN A 135 -9.61 -14.89 -51.24
N GLY A 136 -8.89 -14.11 -52.05
CA GLY A 136 -8.52 -12.72 -51.75
C GLY A 136 -9.72 -11.77 -51.76
N LYS A 137 -10.66 -11.96 -50.84
CA LYS A 137 -11.65 -10.93 -50.48
C LYS A 137 -11.03 -10.00 -49.46
N GLY A 138 -11.18 -8.70 -49.70
CA GLY A 138 -10.83 -7.66 -48.75
C GLY A 138 -11.45 -7.82 -47.38
N LYS A 139 -10.82 -7.22 -46.37
CA LYS A 139 -11.46 -7.05 -45.07
C LYS A 139 -12.64 -6.09 -45.21
N GLU A 140 -13.83 -6.58 -44.89
CA GLU A 140 -15.08 -5.80 -44.92
C GLU A 140 -15.25 -4.87 -43.70
N LYS A 141 -14.53 -5.15 -42.61
CA LYS A 141 -14.55 -4.40 -41.35
C LYS A 141 -13.21 -4.50 -40.63
N ILE A 142 -12.96 -3.57 -39.71
CA ILE A 142 -11.83 -3.57 -38.78
C ILE A 142 -12.34 -4.00 -37.42
N VAL A 143 -11.75 -5.04 -36.84
CA VAL A 143 -12.13 -5.54 -35.52
C VAL A 143 -11.14 -5.03 -34.47
N VAL A 144 -11.64 -4.24 -33.51
CA VAL A 144 -10.87 -3.70 -32.39
C VAL A 144 -11.28 -4.43 -31.12
N TYR A 145 -10.34 -5.08 -30.45
CA TYR A 145 -10.58 -5.81 -29.21
C TYR A 145 -9.98 -5.08 -28.01
N PHE A 146 -10.82 -4.72 -27.05
CA PHE A 146 -10.45 -4.03 -25.83
C PHE A 146 -10.12 -5.05 -24.75
N MET A 147 -8.94 -4.91 -24.16
CA MET A 147 -8.47 -5.74 -23.06
C MET A 147 -8.29 -4.84 -21.84
N ALA A 148 -9.20 -4.95 -20.88
CA ALA A 148 -9.17 -4.21 -19.62
C ALA A 148 -9.34 -5.19 -18.45
N ALA A 149 -8.85 -4.79 -17.27
CA ALA A 149 -9.23 -5.46 -16.04
C ALA A 149 -10.66 -5.03 -15.63
N PRO A 150 -11.40 -5.85 -14.86
CA PRO A 150 -12.72 -5.46 -14.35
C PRO A 150 -12.69 -4.12 -13.60
N GLU A 151 -11.60 -3.83 -12.87
CA GLU A 151 -11.43 -2.58 -12.13
C GLU A 151 -11.28 -1.34 -13.02
N ASP A 152 -10.99 -1.52 -14.32
CA ASP A 152 -10.79 -0.44 -15.29
C ASP A 152 -11.95 -0.34 -16.31
N GLU A 153 -13.06 -1.06 -16.09
CA GLU A 153 -14.21 -1.14 -17.01
C GLU A 153 -14.85 0.22 -17.29
N ALA A 154 -15.03 1.06 -16.27
CA ALA A 154 -15.61 2.40 -16.44
C ALA A 154 -14.82 3.29 -17.41
N ILE A 155 -13.48 3.26 -17.33
CA ILE A 155 -12.62 4.03 -18.25
C ILE A 155 -12.63 3.39 -19.64
N CYS A 156 -12.71 2.06 -19.72
CA CYS A 156 -12.87 1.33 -20.98
C CYS A 156 -14.14 1.75 -21.73
N GLU A 157 -15.27 1.83 -21.02
CA GLU A 157 -16.55 2.34 -21.55
C GLU A 157 -16.45 3.80 -21.99
N ALA A 158 -15.78 4.65 -21.22
CA ALA A 158 -15.60 6.07 -21.54
C ALA A 158 -14.77 6.26 -22.83
N VAL A 159 -13.69 5.51 -23.00
CA VAL A 159 -12.90 5.50 -24.25
C VAL A 159 -13.72 4.93 -25.41
N HIS A 160 -14.46 3.84 -25.20
CA HIS A 160 -15.36 3.28 -26.21
C HIS A 160 -16.39 4.33 -26.69
N LYS A 161 -16.97 5.11 -25.77
CA LYS A 161 -17.90 6.20 -26.09
C LYS A 161 -17.22 7.29 -26.92
N HIS A 162 -16.00 7.71 -26.59
CA HIS A 162 -15.26 8.70 -27.39
C HIS A 162 -14.93 8.17 -28.80
N LEU A 163 -14.58 6.89 -28.92
CA LEU A 163 -14.32 6.23 -30.19
C LEU A 163 -15.58 6.00 -31.05
N SER A 164 -16.79 6.11 -30.48
CA SER A 164 -18.03 6.00 -31.25
C SER A 164 -18.17 7.11 -32.30
N THR A 165 -17.64 8.31 -32.04
CA THR A 165 -17.60 9.42 -32.99
C THR A 165 -16.71 9.09 -34.21
N ILE A 166 -15.61 8.38 -33.94
CA ILE A 166 -14.61 7.98 -34.93
C ILE A 166 -15.10 6.85 -35.83
N ARG A 167 -16.01 5.99 -35.34
CA ARG A 167 -16.60 4.86 -36.07
C ARG A 167 -17.16 5.25 -37.45
N PHE A 168 -17.60 6.51 -37.59
CA PHE A 168 -18.20 7.04 -38.83
C PHE A 168 -17.19 7.69 -39.78
N SER A 169 -15.98 7.98 -39.32
CA SER A 169 -14.92 8.67 -40.08
C SER A 169 -13.91 7.73 -40.73
N SER A 170 -13.89 6.46 -40.33
CA SER A 170 -13.01 5.43 -40.90
C SER A 170 -13.50 4.95 -42.27
N PRO A 171 -12.61 4.71 -43.25
CA PRO A 171 -12.98 4.16 -44.57
C PRO A 171 -13.66 2.80 -44.50
N LEU A 172 -13.32 1.98 -43.51
CA LEU A 172 -13.93 0.68 -43.22
C LEU A 172 -14.72 0.74 -41.90
N PRO A 173 -15.87 0.04 -41.81
CA PRO A 173 -16.62 -0.11 -40.56
C PRO A 173 -15.74 -0.66 -39.44
N ILE A 174 -15.79 -0.02 -38.26
CA ILE A 174 -15.09 -0.50 -37.06
C ILE A 174 -16.10 -1.26 -36.18
N GLU A 175 -15.76 -2.50 -35.84
CA GLU A 175 -16.42 -3.32 -34.84
C GLU A 175 -15.57 -3.34 -33.58
N MET A 176 -16.17 -3.03 -32.43
CA MET A 176 -15.48 -2.99 -31.13
C MET A 176 -15.97 -4.13 -30.26
N LEU A 177 -15.06 -4.98 -29.83
CA LEU A 177 -15.28 -6.15 -28.99
C LEU A 177 -14.51 -5.99 -27.67
N GLY A 178 -14.92 -6.72 -26.64
CA GLY A 178 -14.24 -6.76 -25.35
C GLY A 178 -15.12 -7.44 -24.30
N ASP A 179 -14.52 -7.86 -23.19
CA ASP A 179 -15.24 -8.57 -22.12
C ASP A 179 -16.36 -7.68 -21.51
N PHE A 180 -16.16 -6.36 -21.43
CA PHE A 180 -17.16 -5.37 -20.96
C PHE A 180 -18.42 -5.25 -21.84
N LYS A 181 -18.38 -5.81 -23.06
CA LYS A 181 -19.49 -5.80 -24.03
C LYS A 181 -20.27 -7.11 -24.08
N MET A 182 -19.87 -8.10 -23.29
CA MET A 182 -20.46 -9.43 -23.33
C MET A 182 -21.91 -9.37 -22.86
N THR A 183 -22.81 -9.99 -23.62
CA THR A 183 -24.25 -9.99 -23.28
C THR A 183 -24.56 -11.09 -22.28
N GLY A 184 -25.52 -10.84 -21.38
CA GLY A 184 -25.94 -11.82 -20.38
C GLY A 184 -26.47 -13.10 -21.06
N GLY A 185 -25.82 -14.23 -20.79
CA GLY A 185 -26.18 -15.54 -21.35
C GLY A 185 -25.22 -16.07 -22.43
N GLU A 186 -24.23 -15.28 -22.88
CA GLU A 186 -23.15 -15.79 -23.74
C GLU A 186 -22.13 -16.62 -22.93
N ASP A 187 -21.66 -17.72 -23.52
CA ASP A 187 -20.56 -18.51 -22.95
C ASP A 187 -19.22 -17.74 -23.06
N ILE A 188 -18.55 -17.57 -21.92
CA ILE A 188 -17.32 -16.79 -21.81
C ILE A 188 -16.20 -17.37 -22.68
N ALA A 189 -16.06 -18.69 -22.73
CA ALA A 189 -15.01 -19.34 -23.49
C ALA A 189 -15.20 -19.09 -25.00
N THR A 190 -16.43 -19.27 -25.48
CA THR A 190 -16.83 -19.02 -26.87
C THR A 190 -16.71 -17.55 -27.25
N TYR A 191 -17.15 -16.63 -26.39
CA TYR A 191 -17.01 -15.19 -26.65
C TYR A 191 -15.54 -14.78 -26.77
N ARG A 192 -14.66 -15.33 -25.93
CA ARG A 192 -13.22 -15.03 -25.97
C ARG A 192 -12.54 -15.56 -27.22
N GLU A 193 -13.08 -16.54 -27.93
CA GLU A 193 -12.54 -16.94 -29.23
C GLU A 193 -12.58 -15.79 -30.27
N LYS A 194 -13.48 -14.81 -30.09
CA LYS A 194 -13.55 -13.61 -30.93
C LYS A 194 -12.25 -12.79 -30.88
N ILE A 195 -11.39 -12.98 -29.87
CA ILE A 195 -10.06 -12.35 -29.81
C ILE A 195 -9.19 -12.70 -31.03
N ASN A 196 -9.38 -13.87 -31.64
CA ASN A 196 -8.63 -14.32 -32.81
C ASN A 196 -9.01 -13.57 -34.09
N GLN A 197 -10.15 -12.89 -34.10
CA GLN A 197 -10.65 -12.10 -35.22
C GLN A 197 -10.15 -10.65 -35.15
N ALA A 198 -9.50 -10.25 -34.06
CA ALA A 198 -9.09 -8.88 -33.81
C ALA A 198 -7.91 -8.46 -34.69
N ASP A 199 -8.02 -7.25 -35.23
CA ASP A 199 -7.02 -6.59 -36.06
C ASP A 199 -6.17 -5.65 -35.22
N ILE A 200 -6.80 -5.08 -34.19
CA ILE A 200 -6.20 -4.12 -33.28
C ILE A 200 -6.60 -4.51 -31.86
N PHE A 201 -5.62 -4.62 -30.99
CA PHE A 201 -5.77 -4.85 -29.57
C PHE A 201 -5.52 -3.55 -28.83
N LEU A 202 -6.51 -3.09 -28.05
CA LEU A 202 -6.34 -1.97 -27.11
C LEU A 202 -6.09 -2.56 -25.72
N ALA A 203 -4.86 -2.45 -25.22
CA ALA A 203 -4.51 -2.95 -23.89
C ALA A 203 -4.59 -1.81 -22.86
N PHE A 204 -5.57 -1.84 -21.97
CA PHE A 204 -5.76 -0.85 -20.91
C PHE A 204 -4.81 -1.16 -19.75
N VAL A 205 -3.60 -0.64 -19.86
CA VAL A 205 -2.47 -0.92 -18.96
C VAL A 205 -2.66 -0.22 -17.61
N SER A 206 -2.86 -1.04 -16.58
CA SER A 206 -2.97 -0.63 -15.17
C SER A 206 -2.26 -1.66 -14.27
N VAL A 207 -2.18 -1.39 -12.97
CA VAL A 207 -1.66 -2.38 -12.01
C VAL A 207 -2.57 -3.63 -11.97
N ASP A 208 -3.88 -3.45 -12.03
CA ASP A 208 -4.83 -4.58 -11.94
C ASP A 208 -4.82 -5.39 -13.25
N PHE A 209 -4.71 -4.75 -14.42
CA PHE A 209 -4.51 -5.41 -15.71
C PHE A 209 -3.25 -6.28 -15.76
N LEU A 210 -2.10 -5.74 -15.31
CA LEU A 210 -0.82 -6.47 -15.30
C LEU A 210 -0.83 -7.63 -14.27
N ASN A 211 -1.69 -7.55 -13.25
CA ASN A 211 -1.79 -8.52 -12.17
C ASN A 211 -2.95 -9.51 -12.32
N ASN A 212 -3.85 -9.33 -13.29
CA ASN A 212 -4.96 -10.24 -13.57
C ASN A 212 -4.52 -11.43 -14.45
N ASN A 213 -4.88 -12.65 -14.07
CA ASN A 213 -4.49 -13.86 -14.80
C ASN A 213 -5.19 -13.99 -16.15
N THR A 214 -6.48 -13.67 -16.21
CA THR A 214 -7.26 -13.69 -17.44
C THR A 214 -6.70 -12.68 -18.45
N CYS A 215 -6.45 -11.44 -18.01
CA CYS A 215 -5.85 -10.41 -18.86
C CYS A 215 -4.47 -10.83 -19.38
N TYR A 216 -3.67 -11.52 -18.55
CA TYR A 216 -2.37 -12.01 -18.97
C TYR A 216 -2.44 -13.07 -20.07
N GLU A 217 -3.39 -14.02 -19.99
CA GLU A 217 -3.58 -15.02 -21.06
C GLU A 217 -4.07 -14.38 -22.36
N LEU A 218 -5.03 -13.44 -22.29
CA LEU A 218 -5.48 -12.67 -23.46
C LEU A 218 -4.32 -11.88 -24.09
N LEU A 219 -3.48 -11.26 -23.26
CA LEU A 219 -2.32 -10.49 -23.72
C LEU A 219 -1.26 -11.38 -24.38
N LYS A 220 -1.05 -12.63 -23.94
CA LYS A 220 -0.15 -13.55 -24.66
C LYS A 220 -0.63 -13.77 -26.08
N THR A 221 -1.93 -14.04 -26.26
CA THR A 221 -2.54 -14.21 -27.58
C THR A 221 -2.40 -12.94 -28.43
N ALA A 222 -2.64 -11.76 -27.85
CA ALA A 222 -2.46 -10.48 -28.52
C ALA A 222 -1.00 -10.23 -28.94
N ILE A 223 -0.04 -10.53 -28.07
CA ILE A 223 1.40 -10.43 -28.36
C ILE A 223 1.80 -11.40 -29.48
N ASP A 224 1.30 -12.63 -29.47
CA ASP A 224 1.59 -13.61 -30.51
C ASP A 224 1.04 -13.17 -31.87
N ASN A 225 -0.18 -12.63 -31.90
CA ASN A 225 -0.78 -12.09 -33.11
C ASN A 225 -0.03 -10.84 -33.60
N HIS A 226 0.44 -9.99 -32.69
CA HIS A 226 1.34 -8.88 -33.01
C HIS A 226 2.65 -9.38 -33.60
N ASN A 227 3.36 -10.28 -32.94
CA ASN A 227 4.63 -10.82 -33.42
C ASN A 227 4.53 -11.51 -34.79
N LYS A 228 3.36 -12.09 -35.11
CA LYS A 228 3.08 -12.74 -36.40
C LYS A 228 2.62 -11.74 -37.49
N GLY A 229 2.49 -10.45 -37.19
CA GLY A 229 1.97 -9.44 -38.11
C GLY A 229 0.50 -9.62 -38.46
N LYS A 230 -0.27 -10.34 -37.63
CA LYS A 230 -1.72 -10.57 -37.83
C LYS A 230 -2.58 -9.44 -37.27
N ALA A 231 -2.07 -8.78 -36.24
CA ALA A 231 -2.77 -7.71 -35.52
C ALA A 231 -1.77 -6.70 -34.94
N ILE A 232 -2.27 -5.58 -34.45
CA ILE A 232 -1.47 -4.55 -33.77
C ILE A 232 -1.89 -4.46 -32.32
N LEU A 233 -0.91 -4.22 -31.44
CA LEU A 233 -1.13 -4.05 -30.02
C LEU A 233 -0.85 -2.58 -29.66
N LEU A 234 -1.88 -1.88 -29.19
CA LEU A 234 -1.81 -0.49 -28.75
C LEU A 234 -2.00 -0.44 -27.23
N PRO A 235 -0.93 -0.21 -26.45
CA PRO A 235 -1.05 -0.06 -25.01
C PRO A 235 -1.53 1.34 -24.65
N ILE A 236 -2.55 1.40 -23.79
CA ILE A 236 -3.15 2.61 -23.24
C ILE A 236 -2.86 2.66 -21.74
N LEU A 237 -2.09 3.65 -21.27
CA LEU A 237 -1.79 3.84 -19.87
C LEU A 237 -3.00 4.45 -19.14
N VAL A 238 -3.75 3.61 -18.44
CA VAL A 238 -4.94 4.05 -17.70
C VAL A 238 -4.56 4.63 -16.35
N ARG A 239 -3.71 3.90 -15.62
CA ARG A 239 -3.22 4.25 -14.28
C ARG A 239 -1.71 4.08 -14.20
N ASN A 240 -1.09 4.87 -13.33
CA ASN A 240 0.36 4.78 -13.14
C ASN A 240 0.78 3.38 -12.64
N CYS A 241 1.69 2.72 -13.38
CA CYS A 241 2.17 1.38 -13.08
C CYS A 241 3.58 1.17 -13.66
N MET A 242 4.23 0.04 -13.34
CA MET A 242 5.61 -0.25 -13.77
C MET A 242 5.71 -0.84 -15.19
N TRP A 243 4.98 -0.24 -16.14
CA TRP A 243 4.84 -0.74 -17.53
C TRP A 243 6.16 -0.82 -18.29
N LYS A 244 7.17 -0.01 -17.97
CA LYS A 244 8.49 -0.03 -18.64
C LYS A 244 9.29 -1.32 -18.47
N THR A 245 8.86 -2.18 -17.55
CA THR A 245 9.46 -3.52 -17.35
C THR A 245 8.71 -4.63 -18.07
N THR A 246 7.65 -4.27 -18.81
CA THR A 246 6.77 -5.17 -19.58
C THR A 246 7.06 -5.01 -21.08
N PRO A 247 6.46 -5.84 -21.96
CA PRO A 247 6.63 -5.71 -23.41
C PRO A 247 6.17 -4.36 -23.97
N PHE A 248 5.27 -3.65 -23.26
CA PHE A 248 4.80 -2.32 -23.65
C PHE A 248 5.91 -1.27 -23.71
N ALA A 249 7.04 -1.49 -23.03
CA ALA A 249 8.22 -0.64 -23.11
C ALA A 249 8.79 -0.49 -24.54
N ASN A 250 8.52 -1.47 -25.40
CA ASN A 250 8.99 -1.50 -26.78
C ASN A 250 7.92 -1.06 -27.80
N LEU A 251 6.78 -0.55 -27.32
CA LEU A 251 5.68 -0.07 -28.14
C LEU A 251 5.42 1.42 -27.90
N PRO A 252 4.89 2.15 -28.88
CA PRO A 252 4.35 3.49 -28.66
C PRO A 252 3.20 3.42 -27.64
N LEU A 253 3.40 4.03 -26.48
CA LEU A 253 2.39 4.08 -25.42
C LEU A 253 1.40 5.21 -25.69
N LEU A 254 0.11 4.93 -25.44
CA LEU A 254 -0.97 5.90 -25.51
C LEU A 254 -1.41 6.31 -24.10
N PRO A 255 -1.77 7.58 -23.85
CA PRO A 255 -1.57 8.71 -24.74
C PRO A 255 -0.07 8.97 -25.01
N LYS A 256 0.27 9.59 -26.15
CA LYS A 256 1.69 9.77 -26.58
C LYS A 256 2.56 10.52 -25.57
N ASN A 257 1.95 11.37 -24.75
CA ASN A 257 2.61 12.10 -23.67
C ASN A 257 2.98 11.22 -22.46
N GLN A 258 2.63 9.93 -22.47
CA GLN A 258 2.89 8.94 -21.42
C GLN A 258 2.27 9.31 -20.06
N GLN A 259 1.25 10.17 -20.05
CA GLN A 259 0.51 10.51 -18.85
C GLN A 259 -0.71 9.58 -18.72
N PRO A 260 -0.89 8.93 -17.56
CA PRO A 260 -2.07 8.11 -17.30
C PRO A 260 -3.37 8.89 -17.51
N LEU A 261 -4.41 8.22 -18.00
CA LEU A 261 -5.73 8.84 -18.17
C LEU A 261 -6.28 9.38 -16.83
N ASN A 262 -6.01 8.71 -15.71
CA ASN A 262 -6.46 9.16 -14.40
C ASN A 262 -5.60 10.29 -13.77
N ASN A 263 -4.60 10.83 -14.47
CA ASN A 263 -3.70 11.84 -13.90
C ASN A 263 -4.34 13.24 -13.83
N LYS A 264 -5.09 13.52 -12.76
CA LYS A 264 -5.75 14.81 -12.51
C LYS A 264 -4.81 16.02 -12.36
N GLN A 265 -3.50 15.81 -12.22
CA GLN A 265 -2.54 16.92 -12.17
C GLN A 265 -2.11 17.40 -13.55
N TYR A 266 -2.22 16.54 -14.55
CA TYR A 266 -1.81 16.85 -15.92
C TYR A 266 -3.01 17.25 -16.78
N TRP A 267 -4.12 16.53 -16.65
CA TRP A 267 -5.34 16.78 -17.41
C TRP A 267 -6.23 17.80 -16.70
N ASN A 268 -6.78 18.78 -17.43
CA ASN A 268 -7.70 19.77 -16.84
C ASN A 268 -9.07 19.14 -16.56
N SER A 269 -9.46 18.16 -17.37
CA SER A 269 -10.71 17.41 -17.25
C SER A 269 -10.47 15.94 -17.64
N GLU A 270 -11.38 15.05 -17.25
CA GLU A 270 -11.35 13.65 -17.70
C GLU A 270 -11.58 13.55 -19.21
N ASP A 271 -12.46 14.40 -19.76
CA ASP A 271 -12.74 14.47 -21.20
C ASP A 271 -11.51 14.91 -22.01
N ASP A 272 -10.64 15.77 -21.48
CA ASP A 272 -9.38 16.15 -22.14
C ASP A 272 -8.48 14.92 -22.35
N ALA A 273 -8.38 14.07 -21.31
CA ALA A 273 -7.59 12.84 -21.36
C ALA A 273 -8.17 11.83 -22.35
N LEU A 274 -9.50 11.65 -22.30
CA LEU A 274 -10.24 10.73 -23.16
C LEU A 274 -10.22 11.18 -24.63
N THR A 275 -10.34 12.48 -24.89
CA THR A 275 -10.22 13.05 -26.24
C THR A 275 -8.81 12.86 -26.79
N SER A 276 -7.79 13.14 -25.99
CA SER A 276 -6.39 12.97 -26.42
C SER A 276 -6.09 11.52 -26.78
N VAL A 277 -6.58 10.54 -26.01
CA VAL A 277 -6.33 9.12 -26.31
C VAL A 277 -7.17 8.63 -27.48
N ALA A 278 -8.40 9.12 -27.63
CA ALA A 278 -9.25 8.80 -28.78
C ALA A 278 -8.64 9.31 -30.10
N ASP A 279 -8.08 10.53 -30.10
CA ASP A 279 -7.35 11.10 -31.25
C ASP A 279 -6.11 10.26 -31.60
N ASP A 280 -5.33 9.85 -30.59
CA ASP A 280 -4.15 9.01 -30.80
C ASP A 280 -4.50 7.62 -31.35
N ILE A 281 -5.60 7.01 -30.87
CA ILE A 281 -6.13 5.76 -31.39
C ILE A 281 -6.60 5.94 -32.82
N TYR A 282 -7.35 7.01 -33.12
CA TYR A 282 -7.83 7.31 -34.47
C TYR A 282 -6.68 7.47 -35.45
N HIS A 283 -5.66 8.23 -35.10
CA HIS A 283 -4.47 8.40 -35.94
C HIS A 283 -3.77 7.07 -36.18
N SER A 284 -3.64 6.23 -35.14
CA SER A 284 -3.06 4.89 -35.27
C SER A 284 -3.86 4.02 -36.23
N ILE A 285 -5.19 3.99 -36.10
CA ILE A 285 -6.09 3.22 -37.01
C ILE A 285 -6.02 3.78 -38.44
N SER A 286 -6.01 5.10 -38.58
CA SER A 286 -6.00 5.79 -39.88
C SER A 286 -4.71 5.54 -40.65
N GLU A 287 -3.55 5.57 -39.98
CA GLU A 287 -2.28 5.23 -40.62
C GLU A 287 -2.23 3.79 -41.11
N LEU A 288 -2.83 2.86 -40.36
CA LEU A 288 -2.90 1.45 -40.76
C LEU A 288 -3.82 1.19 -41.94
N THR A 289 -4.78 2.08 -42.15
CA THR A 289 -5.76 1.98 -43.23
C THR A 289 -5.39 2.81 -44.45
N LYS A 290 -4.44 3.75 -44.35
CA LYS A 290 -3.98 4.63 -45.46
C LYS A 290 -3.50 3.87 -46.69
N ASP A 291 -2.76 2.79 -46.50
CA ASP A 291 -2.23 1.96 -47.60
C ASP A 291 -3.11 0.74 -47.91
N SER A 292 -4.15 0.53 -47.12
CA SER A 292 -5.08 -0.57 -47.30
C SER A 292 -6.13 -0.18 -48.34
N THR A 293 -5.95 -0.61 -49.60
CA THR A 293 -7.08 -0.63 -50.54
C THR A 293 -8.24 -1.43 -49.93
N PRO A 294 -9.51 -1.20 -50.33
CA PRO A 294 -10.67 -1.92 -49.78
C PRO A 294 -10.56 -3.46 -49.85
N HIS A 295 -9.57 -3.98 -50.59
CA HIS A 295 -9.34 -5.40 -50.81
C HIS A 295 -7.97 -5.97 -50.39
N ALA A 296 -7.08 -5.18 -49.81
CA ALA A 296 -5.78 -5.66 -49.33
C ALA A 296 -5.84 -6.06 -47.83
N PRO A 297 -5.16 -7.14 -47.41
CA PRO A 297 -4.97 -7.41 -45.98
C PRO A 297 -4.17 -6.25 -45.37
N ILE A 298 -4.57 -5.82 -44.16
CA ILE A 298 -3.81 -4.83 -43.38
C ILE A 298 -2.42 -5.41 -43.14
N ALA A 299 -1.43 -4.94 -43.92
CA ALA A 299 -0.06 -5.39 -43.79
C ALA A 299 0.55 -4.72 -42.56
N VAL A 300 0.56 -5.45 -41.46
CA VAL A 300 1.10 -4.96 -40.20
C VAL A 300 2.62 -5.18 -40.20
N ASN A 301 3.39 -4.12 -40.48
CA ASN A 301 4.85 -4.14 -40.40
C ASN A 301 5.32 -4.03 -38.94
N ASN A 302 5.17 -5.10 -38.16
CA ASN A 302 5.71 -5.15 -36.81
C ASN A 302 7.19 -5.51 -36.85
N THR A 303 8.06 -4.50 -36.74
CA THR A 303 9.53 -4.70 -36.68
C THR A 303 9.99 -5.18 -35.30
N THR A 304 9.18 -4.98 -34.26
CA THR A 304 9.56 -5.20 -32.87
C THR A 304 8.95 -6.49 -32.32
N LYS A 305 9.78 -7.53 -32.14
CA LYS A 305 9.33 -8.77 -31.52
C LYS A 305 9.19 -8.61 -30.00
N LEU A 306 7.98 -8.78 -29.50
CA LEU A 306 7.63 -8.68 -28.09
C LEU A 306 7.78 -10.04 -27.39
N LYS A 307 8.19 -10.02 -26.11
CA LYS A 307 8.30 -11.24 -25.29
C LYS A 307 6.93 -11.62 -24.73
N THR A 308 6.52 -12.88 -24.91
CA THR A 308 5.27 -13.43 -24.33
C THR A 308 5.40 -13.77 -22.85
N ASN A 309 6.51 -14.41 -22.46
CA ASN A 309 6.77 -14.81 -21.07
C ASN A 309 7.53 -13.72 -20.31
N TRP A 310 6.82 -12.64 -19.95
CA TRP A 310 7.41 -11.47 -19.29
C TRP A 310 6.98 -11.29 -17.82
N ARG A 311 5.82 -11.85 -17.43
CA ARG A 311 5.16 -11.50 -16.15
C ARG A 311 5.91 -11.93 -14.90
N GLY A 312 6.60 -13.08 -14.93
CA GLY A 312 7.46 -13.50 -13.81
C GLY A 312 8.58 -12.49 -13.53
N ASN A 313 9.28 -12.05 -14.58
CA ASN A 313 10.32 -11.03 -14.47
C ASN A 313 9.78 -9.68 -14.00
N TYR A 314 8.59 -9.29 -14.44
CA TYR A 314 7.91 -8.07 -13.99
C TYR A 314 7.62 -8.10 -12.48
N LEU A 315 6.97 -9.16 -12.00
CA LEU A 315 6.60 -9.29 -10.59
C LEU A 315 7.82 -9.29 -9.67
N TRP A 316 8.88 -10.00 -10.08
CA TRP A 316 10.15 -10.06 -9.34
C TRP A 316 10.89 -8.72 -9.34
N LYS A 317 10.98 -8.04 -10.48
CA LYS A 317 11.60 -6.70 -10.57
C LYS A 317 10.86 -5.67 -9.72
N ASN A 318 9.53 -5.70 -9.72
CA ASN A 318 8.73 -4.80 -8.89
C ASN A 318 8.98 -5.05 -7.41
N PHE A 319 8.98 -6.32 -7.00
CA PHE A 319 9.32 -6.70 -5.63
C PHE A 319 10.72 -6.18 -5.26
N LEU A 320 11.75 -6.49 -6.06
CA LEU A 320 13.13 -6.07 -5.80
C LEU A 320 13.28 -4.55 -5.74
N LYS A 321 12.64 -3.78 -6.62
CA LYS A 321 12.72 -2.31 -6.55
C LYS A 321 12.13 -1.76 -5.25
N ARG A 322 11.03 -2.34 -4.77
CA ARG A 322 10.39 -1.93 -3.51
C ARG A 322 11.26 -2.29 -2.31
N THR A 323 11.86 -3.49 -2.32
CA THR A 323 12.81 -3.92 -1.29
C THR A 323 14.06 -3.06 -1.27
N ALA A 324 14.63 -2.74 -2.43
CA ALA A 324 15.79 -1.84 -2.53
C ALA A 324 15.48 -0.43 -2.02
N ALA A 325 14.28 0.11 -2.34
CA ALA A 325 13.83 1.39 -1.80
C ALA A 325 13.75 1.37 -0.26
N TYR A 326 13.25 0.27 0.33
CA TYR A 326 13.18 0.10 1.76
C TYR A 326 14.57 0.03 2.41
N ILE A 327 15.52 -0.70 1.81
CA ILE A 327 16.91 -0.77 2.30
C ILE A 327 17.57 0.62 2.26
N LEU A 328 17.37 1.37 1.18
CA LEU A 328 17.86 2.75 1.10
C LEU A 328 17.25 3.64 2.19
N ASP A 329 15.96 3.48 2.49
CA ASP A 329 15.33 4.21 3.58
C ASP A 329 15.88 3.81 4.96
N ILE A 330 16.33 2.57 5.15
CA ILE A 330 17.04 2.18 6.38
C ILE A 330 18.31 3.03 6.55
N CYS A 331 19.11 3.16 5.49
CA CYS A 331 20.34 3.94 5.55
C CYS A 331 20.09 5.45 5.69
N ILE A 332 19.11 5.99 4.97
CA ILE A 332 18.90 7.44 4.83
C ILE A 332 17.99 8.00 5.93
N LEU A 333 17.03 7.23 6.42
CA LEU A 333 16.06 7.66 7.43
C LEU A 333 16.27 6.96 8.76
N VAL A 334 16.32 5.62 8.78
CA VAL A 334 16.27 4.87 10.04
C VAL A 334 17.56 5.01 10.84
N ILE A 335 18.74 4.80 10.23
CA ILE A 335 20.03 4.89 10.93
C ILE A 335 20.24 6.29 11.55
N PRO A 336 20.07 7.42 10.81
CA PRO A 336 20.21 8.74 11.41
C PRO A 336 19.24 8.99 12.57
N ILE A 337 17.99 8.54 12.44
CA ILE A 337 17.00 8.66 13.51
C ILE A 337 17.43 7.86 14.74
N MET A 338 17.89 6.63 14.56
CA MET A 338 18.40 5.78 15.65
C MET A 338 19.61 6.41 16.34
N VAL A 339 20.56 6.96 15.58
CA VAL A 339 21.73 7.66 16.14
C VAL A 339 21.31 8.88 16.96
N VAL A 340 20.38 9.69 16.44
CA VAL A 340 19.88 10.87 17.17
C VAL A 340 19.12 10.45 18.43
N LEU A 341 18.26 9.43 18.36
CA LEU A 341 17.56 8.91 19.54
C LEU A 341 18.54 8.39 20.58
N TYR A 342 19.56 7.63 20.17
CA TYR A 342 20.63 7.15 21.04
C TYR A 342 21.38 8.30 21.72
N LEU A 343 21.76 9.34 20.97
CA LEU A 343 22.45 10.52 21.52
C LEU A 343 21.59 11.34 22.50
N ILE A 344 20.27 11.40 22.29
CA ILE A 344 19.34 12.13 23.17
C ILE A 344 19.11 11.36 24.47
N ILE A 345 18.96 10.04 24.35
CA ILE A 345 18.52 9.17 25.43
C ILE A 345 19.70 8.73 26.32
N GLY A 346 20.91 8.65 25.75
CA GLY A 346 22.12 8.24 26.46
C GLY A 346 22.22 6.73 26.72
N ASP A 347 23.41 6.26 27.09
CA ASP A 347 23.66 4.83 27.37
C ASP A 347 22.87 4.31 28.60
N ASP A 348 22.57 5.18 29.56
CA ASP A 348 21.91 4.81 30.82
C ASP A 348 20.50 4.21 30.62
N TYR A 349 19.84 4.57 29.51
CA TYR A 349 18.51 4.07 29.12
C TYR A 349 18.56 2.75 28.32
N PHE A 350 19.74 2.33 27.84
CA PHE A 350 19.93 1.03 27.18
C PHE A 350 20.33 -0.07 28.19
N SER A 351 20.16 0.19 29.49
CA SER A 351 20.25 -0.83 30.54
C SER A 351 19.16 -1.90 30.33
N GLU A 352 19.48 -3.17 30.65
CA GLU A 352 18.83 -4.42 30.24
C GLU A 352 17.35 -4.62 30.68
N VAL A 353 16.63 -3.57 31.05
CA VAL A 353 15.22 -3.64 31.43
C VAL A 353 14.35 -3.69 30.17
N ARG A 354 13.69 -4.83 29.94
CA ARG A 354 12.83 -5.08 28.77
C ARG A 354 11.75 -4.00 28.58
N GLU A 355 11.23 -3.41 29.65
CA GLU A 355 10.24 -2.33 29.56
C GLU A 355 10.80 -1.05 28.94
N THR A 356 12.05 -0.70 29.25
CA THR A 356 12.76 0.42 28.64
C THR A 356 12.98 0.18 27.15
N LEU A 357 13.32 -1.06 26.76
CA LEU A 357 13.48 -1.45 25.36
C LEU A 357 12.15 -1.40 24.58
N LEU A 358 11.04 -1.80 25.20
CA LEU A 358 9.70 -1.71 24.61
C LEU A 358 9.25 -0.26 24.45
N PHE A 359 9.50 0.59 25.44
CA PHE A 359 9.21 2.01 25.36
C PHE A 359 10.02 2.69 24.25
N TYR A 360 11.31 2.38 24.16
CA TYR A 360 12.17 2.83 23.06
C TYR A 360 11.67 2.34 21.70
N SER A 361 11.30 1.05 21.58
CA SER A 361 10.72 0.46 20.37
C SER A 361 9.44 1.18 19.96
N LEU A 362 8.59 1.55 20.92
CA LEU A 362 7.35 2.29 20.67
C LEU A 362 7.61 3.72 20.19
N ILE A 363 8.54 4.45 20.83
CA ILE A 363 8.95 5.80 20.40
C ILE A 363 9.53 5.75 18.99
N ASN A 364 10.48 4.85 18.74
CA ASN A 364 11.10 4.69 17.44
C ASN A 364 10.07 4.33 16.36
N THR A 365 9.17 3.38 16.64
CA THR A 365 8.07 3.01 15.73
C THR A 365 7.16 4.21 15.45
N SER A 366 6.78 4.96 16.48
CA SER A 366 5.91 6.13 16.35
C SER A 366 6.56 7.23 15.49
N LEU A 367 7.84 7.50 15.72
CA LEU A 367 8.61 8.47 14.95
C LEU A 367 8.75 8.03 13.48
N LEU A 368 9.05 6.76 13.23
CA LEU A 368 9.12 6.21 11.87
C LEU A 368 7.78 6.31 11.14
N VAL A 369 6.67 6.01 11.80
CA VAL A 369 5.33 6.18 11.23
C VAL A 369 5.11 7.63 10.80
N LEU A 370 5.43 8.60 11.65
CA LEU A 370 5.25 10.02 11.35
C LEU A 370 6.15 10.48 10.20
N VAL A 371 7.44 10.16 10.23
CA VAL A 371 8.43 10.56 9.21
C VAL A 371 8.04 9.99 7.84
N TYR A 372 7.73 8.69 7.76
CA TYR A 372 7.31 8.08 6.50
C TYR A 372 5.99 8.67 5.99
N SER A 373 5.04 8.95 6.88
CA SER A 373 3.76 9.54 6.51
C SER A 373 3.89 10.96 5.99
N PHE A 374 4.82 11.74 6.56
CA PHE A 374 5.17 13.05 6.04
C PHE A 374 5.70 12.96 4.60
N PHE A 375 6.69 12.10 4.34
CA PHE A 375 7.24 11.95 2.99
C PHE A 375 6.23 11.42 1.98
N ASP A 376 5.47 10.39 2.37
CA ASP A 376 4.49 9.73 1.50
C ASP A 376 3.34 10.67 1.10
N SER A 377 2.92 11.60 1.99
CA SER A 377 1.89 12.61 1.72
C SER A 377 2.40 13.93 1.14
N SER A 378 3.72 14.17 1.18
CA SER A 378 4.33 15.37 0.62
C SER A 378 4.29 15.40 -0.92
N LYS A 379 4.75 16.49 -1.52
CA LYS A 379 4.98 16.59 -2.98
C LYS A 379 5.94 15.52 -3.51
N TRP A 380 6.78 14.93 -2.64
CA TRP A 380 7.64 13.84 -3.04
C TRP A 380 6.86 12.56 -3.29
N ARG A 381 5.66 12.39 -2.73
CA ARG A 381 4.80 11.20 -2.93
C ARG A 381 5.55 9.89 -2.65
N GLY A 382 6.40 9.90 -1.62
CA GLY A 382 7.26 8.78 -1.30
C GLY A 382 8.51 9.22 -0.55
N THR A 383 9.08 8.28 0.20
CA THR A 383 10.34 8.42 0.93
C THR A 383 11.56 8.63 0.01
N PRO A 384 12.70 9.12 0.55
CA PRO A 384 13.92 9.32 -0.23
C PRO A 384 14.38 8.07 -0.98
N GLY A 385 14.37 6.90 -0.36
CA GLY A 385 14.71 5.62 -1.00
C GLY A 385 13.75 5.28 -2.15
N LYS A 386 12.44 5.52 -1.97
CA LYS A 386 11.46 5.39 -3.07
C LYS A 386 11.75 6.39 -4.20
N ALA A 387 12.10 7.63 -3.87
CA ALA A 387 12.44 8.65 -4.86
C ALA A 387 13.68 8.27 -5.69
N ILE A 388 14.73 7.77 -5.05
CA ILE A 388 15.95 7.24 -5.71
C ILE A 388 15.59 6.10 -6.67
N MET A 389 14.72 5.19 -6.23
CA MET A 389 14.23 4.07 -7.06
C MET A 389 13.21 4.48 -8.13
N LYS A 390 12.95 5.79 -8.28
CA LYS A 390 11.94 6.37 -9.19
C LYS A 390 10.55 5.79 -8.97
N LEU A 391 10.20 5.60 -7.70
CA LEU A 391 8.88 5.17 -7.26
C LEU A 391 8.09 6.36 -6.71
N GLN A 392 6.78 6.29 -6.85
CA GLN A 392 5.83 7.20 -6.21
C GLN A 392 4.61 6.43 -5.71
N ILE A 393 3.95 6.99 -4.71
CA ILE A 393 2.77 6.46 -4.07
C ILE A 393 1.58 7.33 -4.43
N THR A 394 0.51 6.69 -4.84
CA THR A 394 -0.76 7.35 -5.14
C THR A 394 -1.91 6.58 -4.52
N ASP A 395 -3.09 7.20 -4.48
CA ASP A 395 -4.32 6.44 -4.33
C ASP A 395 -4.67 5.68 -5.63
N ASP A 396 -5.79 4.96 -5.58
CA ASP A 396 -6.45 4.28 -6.68
C ASP A 396 -6.79 5.19 -7.86
N ALA A 397 -7.13 6.45 -7.56
CA ALA A 397 -7.39 7.49 -8.54
C ALA A 397 -6.14 8.21 -9.06
N GLY A 398 -4.92 7.83 -8.64
CA GLY A 398 -3.66 8.42 -9.11
C GLY A 398 -3.25 9.74 -8.43
N ASN A 399 -3.99 10.18 -7.42
CA ASN A 399 -3.72 11.42 -6.67
C ASN A 399 -2.66 11.21 -5.57
N PRO A 400 -2.05 12.29 -5.05
CA PRO A 400 -1.25 12.18 -3.83
C PRO A 400 -2.13 11.70 -2.68
N ILE A 401 -1.58 10.83 -1.83
CA ILE A 401 -2.31 10.36 -0.65
C ILE A 401 -2.34 11.43 0.45
N SER A 402 -3.44 11.51 1.19
CA SER A 402 -3.53 12.38 2.37
C SER A 402 -2.61 11.90 3.49
N PHE A 403 -2.23 12.82 4.39
CA PHE A 403 -1.42 12.46 5.56
C PHE A 403 -2.09 11.36 6.41
N GLY A 404 -3.41 11.43 6.63
CA GLY A 404 -4.13 10.40 7.39
C GLY A 404 -4.09 9.03 6.73
N LYS A 405 -4.26 8.97 5.40
CA LYS A 405 -4.12 7.72 4.64
C LYS A 405 -2.69 7.17 4.70
N ALA A 406 -1.69 8.05 4.60
CA ALA A 406 -0.28 7.70 4.76
C ALA A 406 0.04 7.21 6.18
N PHE A 407 -0.55 7.83 7.21
CA PHE A 407 -0.41 7.44 8.61
C PHE A 407 -0.92 6.04 8.87
N ILE A 408 -2.16 5.72 8.47
CA ILE A 408 -2.73 4.38 8.64
C ILE A 408 -1.87 3.34 7.88
N ARG A 409 -1.47 3.67 6.65
CA ARG A 409 -0.60 2.82 5.83
C ARG A 409 0.71 2.50 6.55
N ASN A 410 1.39 3.52 7.06
CA ASN A 410 2.68 3.36 7.74
C ASN A 410 2.54 2.77 9.15
N LEU A 411 1.41 3.01 9.83
CA LEU A 411 1.07 2.37 11.09
C LEU A 411 1.00 0.85 10.89
N PHE A 412 0.22 0.36 9.92
CA PHE A 412 0.21 -1.07 9.60
C PHE A 412 1.55 -1.60 9.12
N LYS A 413 2.37 -0.77 8.47
CA LYS A 413 3.70 -1.19 8.02
C LYS A 413 4.65 -1.41 9.19
N PHE A 414 4.71 -0.48 10.16
CA PHE A 414 5.70 -0.50 11.23
C PHE A 414 5.19 -1.11 12.53
N PHE A 415 3.91 -0.98 12.87
CA PHE A 415 3.33 -1.66 14.03
C PHE A 415 3.44 -3.18 13.89
N LEU A 416 3.22 -3.66 12.66
CA LEU A 416 3.24 -5.07 12.33
C LEU A 416 4.66 -5.67 12.31
N PHE A 417 5.70 -4.84 12.16
CA PHE A 417 7.09 -5.28 11.97
C PHE A 417 8.07 -4.82 13.06
N GLY A 418 7.81 -3.70 13.74
CA GLY A 418 8.68 -3.15 14.78
C GLY A 418 8.22 -3.56 16.16
N PHE A 419 7.00 -3.16 16.54
CA PHE A 419 6.48 -3.37 17.89
C PHE A 419 6.22 -4.86 18.20
N LEU A 420 5.55 -5.59 17.31
CA LEU A 420 5.31 -7.02 17.50
C LEU A 420 6.62 -7.83 17.54
N SER A 421 7.62 -7.42 16.75
CA SER A 421 8.93 -8.06 16.75
C SER A 421 9.70 -7.81 18.05
N SER A 422 9.52 -6.65 18.70
CA SER A 422 10.12 -6.41 20.02
C SER A 422 9.47 -7.21 21.17
N LEU A 423 8.32 -7.84 20.93
CA LEU A 423 7.65 -8.71 21.91
C LEU A 423 8.12 -10.17 21.81
N ASP A 424 8.92 -10.53 20.80
CA ASP A 424 9.34 -11.91 20.55
C ASP A 424 10.86 -12.05 20.47
N GLU A 425 11.45 -12.50 21.57
CA GLU A 425 12.89 -12.80 21.68
C GLU A 425 13.33 -13.95 20.76
N SER A 426 12.41 -14.83 20.33
CA SER A 426 12.72 -15.97 19.46
C SER A 426 12.83 -15.59 17.97
N GLY A 427 12.33 -14.41 17.59
CA GLY A 427 12.27 -13.94 16.20
C GLY A 427 11.27 -14.68 15.29
N VAL A 428 10.51 -15.64 15.82
CA VAL A 428 9.49 -16.43 15.10
C VAL A 428 8.36 -15.54 14.58
N VAL A 429 7.90 -14.56 15.37
CA VAL A 429 6.87 -13.58 14.98
C VAL A 429 7.36 -12.74 13.81
N THR A 430 8.62 -12.26 13.85
CA THR A 430 9.23 -11.53 12.75
C THR A 430 9.27 -12.36 11.47
N LEU A 431 9.68 -13.63 11.58
CA LEU A 431 9.71 -14.56 10.45
C LEU A 431 8.31 -14.81 9.88
N LEU A 432 7.33 -15.10 10.74
CA LEU A 432 5.93 -15.27 10.35
C LEU A 432 5.42 -14.04 9.60
N MET A 433 5.71 -12.83 10.08
CA MET A 433 5.30 -11.59 9.42
C MET A 433 5.92 -11.40 8.04
N ILE A 434 7.21 -11.73 7.88
CA ILE A 434 7.88 -11.70 6.59
C ILE A 434 7.20 -12.70 5.64
N VAL A 435 6.94 -13.93 6.10
CA VAL A 435 6.26 -14.96 5.32
C VAL A 435 4.83 -14.53 4.95
N THR A 436 4.08 -13.93 5.87
CA THR A 436 2.73 -13.42 5.61
C THR A 436 2.75 -12.26 4.60
N GLN A 437 3.71 -11.33 4.69
CA GLN A 437 3.88 -10.26 3.71
C GLN A 437 4.21 -10.81 2.31
N ILE A 438 5.11 -11.78 2.24
CA ILE A 438 5.47 -12.45 0.97
C ILE A 438 4.25 -13.20 0.41
N GLY A 439 3.53 -13.96 1.24
CA GLY A 439 2.32 -14.67 0.85
C GLY A 439 1.21 -13.74 0.38
N CYS A 440 0.99 -12.63 1.09
CA CYS A 440 0.06 -11.57 0.70
C CYS A 440 0.46 -10.95 -0.64
N TYR A 441 1.75 -10.67 -0.86
CA TYR A 441 2.23 -10.16 -2.13
C TYR A 441 2.12 -11.19 -3.27
N ILE A 442 2.33 -12.47 -3.01
CA ILE A 442 2.16 -13.54 -4.02
C ILE A 442 0.69 -13.66 -4.42
N SER A 443 -0.23 -13.60 -3.45
CA SER A 443 -1.67 -13.73 -3.67
C SER A 443 -2.30 -12.47 -4.29
N THR A 444 -2.05 -11.31 -3.70
CA THR A 444 -2.75 -10.05 -4.02
C THR A 444 -1.93 -9.09 -4.87
N ARG A 445 -0.63 -9.35 -5.05
CA ARG A 445 0.36 -8.46 -5.71
C ARG A 445 0.52 -7.10 -5.03
N LYS A 446 0.00 -6.95 -3.81
CA LYS A 446 0.12 -5.78 -2.93
C LYS A 446 0.70 -6.26 -1.59
N PHE A 447 1.43 -5.39 -0.89
CA PHE A 447 1.77 -5.68 0.51
C PHE A 447 0.56 -5.38 1.39
N ILE A 448 0.52 -5.94 2.60
CA ILE A 448 -0.64 -5.85 3.51
C ILE A 448 -1.07 -4.39 3.69
N HIS A 449 -0.11 -3.51 3.96
CA HIS A 449 -0.37 -2.08 4.17
C HIS A 449 -0.87 -1.35 2.91
N ASP A 450 -0.44 -1.76 1.71
CA ASP A 450 -0.94 -1.21 0.45
C ASP A 450 -2.38 -1.66 0.20
N TYR A 451 -2.66 -2.94 0.47
CA TYR A 451 -3.96 -3.56 0.28
C TYR A 451 -5.00 -2.92 1.19
N LEU A 452 -4.72 -2.82 2.49
CA LEU A 452 -5.64 -2.25 3.49
C LEU A 452 -5.93 -0.77 3.25
N THR A 453 -4.99 -0.04 2.66
CA THR A 453 -5.13 1.41 2.43
C THR A 453 -5.47 1.78 1.00
N TYR A 454 -5.69 0.81 0.10
CA TYR A 454 -5.95 1.06 -1.32
C TYR A 454 -4.95 2.04 -1.92
N THR A 455 -3.67 1.80 -1.66
CA THR A 455 -2.58 2.63 -2.18
C THR A 455 -1.78 1.88 -3.24
N ILE A 456 -1.36 2.62 -4.25
CA ILE A 456 -0.66 2.08 -5.41
C ILE A 456 0.75 2.63 -5.43
N ILE A 457 1.72 1.77 -5.67
CA ILE A 457 3.10 2.19 -5.95
C ILE A 457 3.35 2.03 -7.44
N GLY A 458 3.61 3.15 -8.09
CA GLY A 458 3.93 3.20 -9.51
C GLY A 458 5.27 3.87 -9.77
N GLU A 459 5.64 3.97 -11.04
CA GLU A 459 6.84 4.67 -11.45
C GLU A 459 6.64 6.19 -11.33
N ARG A 460 7.69 6.93 -10.96
CA ARG A 460 7.65 8.38 -10.93
C ARG A 460 7.68 8.92 -12.36
N LEU A 461 6.58 9.54 -12.77
CA LEU A 461 6.45 10.16 -14.08
C LEU A 461 7.15 11.52 -14.07
N LYS A 462 7.79 11.88 -15.18
CA LYS A 462 8.23 13.26 -15.40
C LYS A 462 7.00 14.09 -15.72
N LEU A 463 6.76 15.15 -14.95
CA LEU A 463 5.81 16.18 -15.34
C LEU A 463 6.50 17.02 -16.42
N GLU A 464 6.34 16.63 -17.69
CA GLU A 464 6.52 17.60 -18.76
C GLU A 464 5.35 18.57 -18.66
N THR A 465 5.61 19.87 -18.59
CA THR A 465 4.55 20.88 -18.54
C THR A 465 3.70 20.72 -19.79
N ALA A 466 2.39 20.53 -19.62
CA ALA A 466 1.47 20.37 -20.74
C ALA A 466 1.63 21.53 -21.75
N PRO A 467 1.63 21.26 -23.07
CA PRO A 467 1.63 22.33 -24.05
C PRO A 467 0.29 23.05 -23.95
N VAL A 468 0.31 24.29 -23.45
CA VAL A 468 -0.83 25.20 -23.57
C VAL A 468 -1.04 25.42 -25.06
N LYS A 469 -2.11 24.86 -25.63
CA LYS A 469 -2.58 25.22 -26.99
C LYS A 469 -2.97 26.69 -26.95
N ALA A 470 -2.08 27.57 -27.41
CA ALA A 470 -2.39 28.95 -27.67
C ALA A 470 -3.34 29.02 -28.86
N THR A 471 -4.62 29.29 -28.60
CA THR A 471 -5.55 29.74 -29.64
C THR A 471 -5.21 31.20 -29.97
N ASN A 472 -4.60 31.37 -31.15
CA ASN A 472 -4.51 32.55 -32.01
C ASN A 472 -4.70 33.95 -31.40
N GLY A 473 -3.63 34.73 -31.49
CA GLY A 473 -3.70 36.14 -31.94
C GLY A 473 -3.80 37.21 -30.85
N GLU A 474 -2.74 37.41 -30.07
CA GLU A 474 -2.33 38.75 -29.61
C GLU A 474 -0.91 38.69 -29.04
N GLU A 475 -0.04 39.57 -29.54
CA GLU A 475 1.38 39.64 -29.17
C GLU A 475 1.58 40.02 -27.70
N ALA A 476 2.48 39.28 -27.06
CA ALA A 476 3.42 39.72 -26.04
C ALA A 476 2.86 40.56 -24.87
N GLY A 477 2.21 39.85 -23.94
CA GLY A 477 2.14 40.25 -22.55
C GLY A 477 2.29 39.02 -21.67
N ILE A 478 3.50 38.71 -21.22
CA ILE A 478 3.75 37.70 -20.17
C ILE A 478 3.09 38.22 -18.89
N LYS A 479 1.80 37.96 -18.73
CA LYS A 479 1.15 37.87 -17.43
C LYS A 479 1.26 36.41 -17.03
N THR A 480 2.41 36.06 -16.47
CA THR A 480 2.46 34.99 -15.47
C THR A 480 1.30 35.22 -14.53
N VAL A 481 0.33 34.31 -14.54
CA VAL A 481 -0.60 34.17 -13.41
C VAL A 481 0.29 33.77 -12.24
N GLN A 482 0.80 34.79 -11.56
CA GLN A 482 1.39 34.71 -10.25
C GLN A 482 0.25 34.24 -9.34
N VAL A 483 0.06 32.92 -9.26
CA VAL A 483 -0.44 32.34 -8.02
C VAL A 483 0.58 32.79 -6.99
N ASN A 484 0.15 33.74 -6.17
CA ASN A 484 0.92 34.49 -5.22
C ASN A 484 1.44 33.56 -4.11
N GLN A 485 2.39 32.68 -4.45
CA GLN A 485 3.27 32.02 -3.51
C GLN A 485 4.36 33.03 -3.20
N ARG A 486 4.09 33.89 -2.22
CA ARG A 486 5.14 34.62 -1.51
C ARG A 486 6.21 33.60 -1.13
N SER A 487 7.37 33.75 -1.77
CA SER A 487 8.60 33.12 -1.34
C SER A 487 8.87 33.57 0.10
N LYS A 488 8.67 32.66 1.05
CA LYS A 488 9.49 32.65 2.25
C LYS A 488 10.54 31.59 2.02
N SER A 489 11.74 32.10 1.72
CA SER A 489 13.05 31.52 2.00
C SER A 489 13.01 30.14 2.68
N MET A 490 13.67 29.17 2.04
CA MET A 490 14.21 27.95 2.65
C MET A 490 14.88 28.26 3.99
N ALA A 491 14.14 28.15 5.10
CA ALA A 491 14.62 28.14 6.49
C ALA A 491 13.51 27.88 7.56
N PRO A 492 12.40 27.13 7.31
CA PRO A 492 11.64 26.62 8.46
C PRO A 492 11.30 25.12 8.44
N THR A 493 11.83 24.30 7.52
CA THR A 493 11.63 22.84 7.57
C THR A 493 12.45 22.17 8.67
N ILE A 494 13.64 22.68 8.98
CA ILE A 494 14.44 22.19 10.12
C ILE A 494 13.90 22.75 11.44
N VAL A 495 13.47 24.02 11.48
CA VAL A 495 12.85 24.61 12.68
C VAL A 495 11.51 23.96 13.01
N GLY A 496 10.72 23.58 12.01
CA GLY A 496 9.48 22.82 12.22
C GLY A 496 9.72 21.39 12.73
N ILE A 497 10.77 20.73 12.25
CA ILE A 497 11.20 19.41 12.72
C ILE A 497 11.78 19.50 14.14
N VAL A 498 12.63 20.48 14.41
CA VAL A 498 13.17 20.75 15.76
C VAL A 498 12.07 21.18 16.72
N ALA A 499 11.10 21.99 16.28
CA ALA A 499 9.95 22.37 17.10
C ALA A 499 9.02 21.19 17.37
N LEU A 500 8.78 20.31 16.40
CA LEU A 500 8.00 19.09 16.60
C LEU A 500 8.73 18.12 17.53
N ILE A 501 10.05 17.95 17.35
CA ILE A 501 10.91 17.17 18.25
C ILE A 501 10.91 17.79 19.65
N CYS A 502 11.04 19.11 19.79
CA CYS A 502 10.98 19.80 21.08
C CYS A 502 9.60 19.71 21.73
N VAL A 503 8.50 19.77 20.97
CA VAL A 503 7.15 19.60 21.50
C VAL A 503 6.91 18.15 21.94
N VAL A 504 7.39 17.17 21.17
CA VAL A 504 7.34 15.75 21.55
C VAL A 504 8.22 15.49 22.77
N LEU A 505 9.45 16.05 22.82
CA LEU A 505 10.34 15.97 23.97
C LEU A 505 9.73 16.66 25.19
N LEU A 506 9.06 17.81 25.05
CA LEU A 506 8.38 18.50 26.15
C LEU A 506 7.15 17.73 26.64
N VAL A 507 6.40 17.08 25.75
CA VAL A 507 5.27 16.22 26.11
C VAL A 507 5.76 14.95 26.80
N VAL A 508 6.84 14.33 26.32
CA VAL A 508 7.50 13.17 26.94
C VAL A 508 8.11 13.55 28.28
N PHE A 509 8.77 14.71 28.40
CA PHE A 509 9.33 15.22 29.66
C PHE A 509 8.23 15.53 30.69
N LYS A 510 7.04 15.99 30.23
CA LYS A 510 5.86 16.17 31.09
C LYS A 510 5.19 14.86 31.51
N PHE A 511 5.31 13.81 30.69
CA PHE A 511 4.73 12.49 30.95
C PHE A 511 5.65 11.64 31.84
N VAL A 512 6.98 11.73 31.68
CA VAL A 512 7.98 11.07 32.53
C VAL A 512 7.96 11.59 33.97
N LEU A 513 7.54 12.84 34.18
CA LEU A 513 7.39 13.42 35.52
C LEU A 513 6.00 13.18 36.16
N LYS A 514 5.09 12.48 35.48
CA LYS A 514 3.74 12.28 36.00
C LYS A 514 3.27 10.85 35.77
N ASP A 515 3.29 10.11 36.88
CA ASP A 515 2.64 8.82 37.10
C ASP A 515 3.32 7.63 36.41
N ASN A 516 4.15 6.89 37.16
CA ASN A 516 4.49 5.50 36.83
C ASN A 516 4.28 4.59 38.05
N VAL A 517 3.08 4.00 38.08
CA VAL A 517 2.74 2.66 38.58
C VAL A 517 2.27 1.93 37.31
N PRO A 518 2.73 0.71 36.92
CA PRO A 518 2.32 -0.60 37.48
C PRO A 518 3.45 -1.68 37.53
N GLN A 519 3.47 -2.65 38.46
CA GLN A 519 2.82 -3.98 38.46
C GLN A 519 3.11 -4.84 37.20
N GLN A 520 3.44 -6.14 37.25
CA GLN A 520 3.70 -7.15 38.28
C GLN A 520 4.11 -8.45 37.53
N GLN A 521 4.75 -9.39 38.25
CA GLN A 521 4.97 -10.81 37.89
C GLN A 521 6.02 -11.14 36.81
N THR A 522 7.25 -11.45 37.24
CA THR A 522 7.92 -12.76 37.04
C THR A 522 9.37 -12.72 37.53
N LEU A 523 9.61 -12.86 38.84
CA LEU A 523 10.97 -13.01 39.37
C LEU A 523 11.00 -13.99 40.54
N ALA A 524 10.88 -15.28 40.21
CA ALA A 524 11.25 -16.36 41.13
C ALA A 524 12.37 -17.27 40.56
N ASN A 525 12.74 -17.12 39.28
CA ASN A 525 13.77 -17.94 38.66
C ASN A 525 14.62 -17.02 37.76
N ASN A 526 15.88 -16.77 38.13
CA ASN A 526 17.01 -16.26 37.30
C ASN A 526 17.94 -15.25 37.98
N TYR A 527 18.16 -15.35 39.30
CA TYR A 527 19.35 -14.73 39.92
C TYR A 527 20.33 -15.81 40.37
N THR A 528 20.78 -16.59 39.40
CA THR A 528 22.02 -17.37 39.50
C THR A 528 22.51 -17.59 38.08
N THR A 529 23.03 -16.53 37.44
CA THR A 529 24.07 -16.66 36.41
C THR A 529 24.59 -15.29 35.98
N SER A 530 25.92 -15.15 36.03
CA SER A 530 26.73 -14.11 35.39
C SER A 530 26.76 -12.71 36.01
N ILE A 531 27.24 -12.62 37.26
CA ILE A 531 28.21 -11.57 37.58
C ILE A 531 29.57 -12.19 37.32
N LYS A 532 30.32 -11.65 36.35
CA LYS A 532 31.73 -11.99 36.21
C LYS A 532 32.42 -11.57 37.51
N ASP A 533 33.05 -12.54 38.16
CA ASP A 533 34.04 -12.34 39.20
C ASP A 533 35.19 -11.47 38.65
N GLU A 534 35.06 -10.15 38.72
CA GLU A 534 36.23 -9.28 38.83
C GLU A 534 36.50 -9.12 40.34
N ASN A 535 37.58 -9.81 40.73
CA ASN A 535 38.12 -10.02 42.07
C ASN A 535 37.94 -8.83 43.04
N LEU A 536 37.42 -9.00 44.26
CA LEU A 536 38.00 -9.71 45.43
C LEU A 536 39.37 -9.15 45.86
N PRO A 537 39.74 -9.46 47.10
CA PRO A 537 39.78 -8.67 48.34
C PRO A 537 40.96 -7.67 48.36
N VAL A 538 41.33 -7.14 49.53
CA VAL A 538 42.68 -6.58 49.74
C VAL A 538 43.71 -7.67 49.39
N THR A 539 44.16 -7.74 48.14
CA THR A 539 45.06 -8.80 47.66
C THR A 539 46.51 -8.34 47.63
N ASN A 540 47.29 -9.02 48.46
CA ASN A 540 48.65 -9.50 48.21
C ASN A 540 49.83 -8.53 48.13
N ASN A 541 49.74 -7.28 48.57
CA ASN A 541 50.95 -6.56 48.97
C ASN A 541 50.68 -5.77 50.25
N THR A 542 51.33 -6.21 51.33
CA THR A 542 51.50 -5.50 52.62
C THR A 542 50.21 -5.00 53.27
N ASN A 543 49.61 -5.89 54.08
CA ASN A 543 48.52 -5.54 55.00
C ASN A 543 49.14 -5.14 56.34
N SER A 544 49.03 -3.86 56.69
CA SER A 544 49.37 -3.39 58.03
C SER A 544 48.13 -3.44 58.93
N GLU A 545 48.37 -3.62 60.23
CA GLU A 545 47.32 -3.39 61.22
C GLU A 545 47.15 -1.86 61.35
N PRO A 546 45.93 -1.31 61.17
CA PRO A 546 45.70 0.12 61.27
C PRO A 546 45.98 0.63 62.68
N ASP A 547 46.34 1.91 62.81
CA ASP A 547 46.41 2.57 64.12
C ASP A 547 45.03 2.67 64.79
N GLU A 548 45.03 2.94 66.10
CA GLU A 548 43.80 2.98 66.90
C GLU A 548 42.81 4.06 66.42
N GLU A 549 43.28 5.18 65.88
CA GLU A 549 42.41 6.24 65.33
C GLU A 549 41.68 5.75 64.08
N THR A 550 42.40 5.08 63.19
CA THR A 550 41.85 4.50 61.96
C THR A 550 40.89 3.35 62.27
N LYS A 551 41.21 2.50 63.26
CA LYS A 551 40.29 1.44 63.75
C LYS A 551 38.97 2.03 64.21
N GLU A 552 39.00 3.07 65.04
CA GLU A 552 37.78 3.76 65.51
C GLU A 552 36.99 4.40 64.37
N SER A 553 37.68 4.96 63.37
CA SER A 553 37.00 5.51 62.18
C SER A 553 36.33 4.42 61.33
N LEU A 554 36.95 3.25 61.17
CA LEU A 554 36.37 2.12 60.44
C LEU A 554 35.15 1.54 61.18
N ILE A 555 35.26 1.38 62.50
CA ILE A 555 34.15 0.95 63.37
C ILE A 555 32.98 1.94 63.24
N SER A 556 33.27 3.24 63.27
CA SER A 556 32.25 4.29 63.14
C SER A 556 31.53 4.25 61.79
N ALA A 557 32.27 3.98 60.70
CA ALA A 557 31.70 3.88 59.36
C ALA A 557 30.75 2.67 59.21
N ILE A 558 31.13 1.50 59.77
CA ILE A 558 30.28 0.31 59.76
C ILE A 558 29.00 0.56 60.56
N LYS A 559 29.12 1.06 61.80
CA LYS A 559 27.98 1.42 62.64
C LYS A 559 27.04 2.43 61.97
N TYR A 560 27.61 3.40 61.26
CA TYR A 560 26.83 4.36 60.49
C TYR A 560 26.10 3.70 59.31
N GLY A 561 26.75 2.76 58.63
CA GLY A 561 26.13 1.89 57.62
C GLY A 561 24.93 1.13 58.16
N ASP A 562 25.09 0.43 59.27
CA ASP A 562 24.02 -0.35 59.91
C ASP A 562 22.82 0.52 60.28
N ALA A 563 23.07 1.67 60.92
CA ALA A 563 22.02 2.62 61.29
C ALA A 563 21.30 3.19 60.05
N THR A 564 22.05 3.48 58.99
CA THR A 564 21.50 3.99 57.73
C THR A 564 20.64 2.94 57.03
N GLU A 565 21.05 1.67 57.03
CA GLU A 565 20.28 0.57 56.46
C GLU A 565 18.98 0.31 57.23
N ILE A 566 19.03 0.31 58.57
CA ILE A 566 17.82 0.24 59.41
C ILE A 566 16.85 1.37 59.06
N GLU A 567 17.34 2.61 58.98
CA GLU A 567 16.50 3.76 58.65
C GLU A 567 15.89 3.63 57.25
N ALA A 568 16.67 3.20 56.27
CA ALA A 568 16.25 3.07 54.88
C ALA A 568 15.16 2.01 54.71
N LEU A 569 15.32 0.84 55.35
CA LEU A 569 14.37 -0.26 55.31
C LEU A 569 13.07 0.05 56.07
N GLN A 570 13.17 0.81 57.17
CA GLN A 570 12.00 1.20 57.96
C GLN A 570 11.21 2.33 57.30
N LYS A 571 11.88 3.33 56.71
CA LYS A 571 11.24 4.48 56.06
C LYS A 571 10.94 4.27 54.59
N LEU A 572 11.44 3.18 54.00
CA LEU A 572 11.37 2.89 52.58
C LEU A 572 11.97 4.02 51.73
N ASP A 573 13.12 4.54 52.16
CA ASP A 573 13.85 5.60 51.49
C ASP A 573 15.25 5.13 51.12
N ALA A 574 15.42 4.66 49.88
CA ALA A 574 16.71 4.19 49.39
C ALA A 574 17.73 5.33 49.17
N SER A 575 17.30 6.61 49.12
CA SER A 575 18.18 7.73 48.80
C SER A 575 19.25 7.97 49.88
N ILE A 576 18.95 7.62 51.13
CA ILE A 576 19.86 7.82 52.26
C ILE A 576 21.01 6.81 52.30
N LEU A 577 20.89 5.65 51.62
CA LEU A 577 21.90 4.60 51.61
C LEU A 577 23.24 5.07 51.02
N SER A 578 23.19 6.00 50.07
CA SER A 578 24.37 6.64 49.46
C SER A 578 25.26 7.42 50.45
N ARG A 579 24.76 7.69 51.67
CA ARG A 579 25.53 8.37 52.72
C ARG A 579 26.55 7.44 53.37
N ALA A 580 26.32 6.13 53.36
CA ALA A 580 27.15 5.15 54.07
C ALA A 580 27.68 4.03 53.18
N PHE A 581 27.01 3.74 52.05
CA PHE A 581 27.34 2.65 51.15
C PHE A 581 27.81 3.12 49.78
N THR A 582 28.72 2.34 49.19
CA THR A 582 29.24 2.47 47.83
C THR A 582 29.31 1.07 47.20
N GLY A 583 29.72 0.98 45.94
CA GLY A 583 29.99 -0.28 45.26
C GLY A 583 28.85 -1.29 45.31
N LYS A 584 29.20 -2.54 45.59
CA LYS A 584 28.26 -3.68 45.57
C LYS A 584 27.24 -3.61 46.70
N GLN A 585 27.64 -3.15 47.88
CA GLN A 585 26.74 -3.03 49.03
C GLN A 585 25.62 -2.02 48.77
N LEU A 586 25.93 -0.86 48.17
CA LEU A 586 24.92 0.15 47.83
C LEU A 586 23.85 -0.43 46.90
N ILE A 587 24.27 -1.16 45.86
CA ILE A 587 23.36 -1.78 44.89
C ILE A 587 22.45 -2.81 45.59
N MET A 588 23.01 -3.64 46.47
CA MET A 588 22.28 -4.66 47.21
C MET A 588 21.26 -4.05 48.20
N SER A 589 21.66 -3.07 49.00
CA SER A 589 20.76 -2.42 49.97
C SER A 589 19.66 -1.61 49.29
N VAL A 590 19.94 -0.95 48.15
CA VAL A 590 18.91 -0.25 47.36
C VAL A 590 17.89 -1.25 46.79
N ALA A 591 18.35 -2.40 46.29
CA ALA A 591 17.47 -3.44 45.80
C ALA A 591 16.55 -3.99 46.91
N ALA A 592 17.07 -4.17 48.14
CA ALA A 592 16.30 -4.64 49.28
C ALA A 592 15.18 -3.65 49.69
N VAL A 593 15.46 -2.35 49.73
CA VAL A 593 14.44 -1.33 50.01
C VAL A 593 13.36 -1.32 48.92
N ASN A 594 13.75 -1.41 47.65
CA ASN A 594 12.81 -1.42 46.53
C ASN A 594 11.93 -2.67 46.53
N ASP A 595 12.47 -3.85 46.89
CA ASP A 595 11.69 -5.09 47.02
C ASP A 595 10.61 -4.96 48.11
N LEU A 596 10.97 -4.39 49.27
CA LEU A 596 10.01 -4.09 50.33
C LEU A 596 8.92 -3.10 49.86
N MET A 597 9.29 -2.03 49.16
CA MET A 597 8.33 -1.09 48.58
C MET A 597 7.35 -1.78 47.62
N GLN A 598 7.84 -2.68 46.76
CA GLN A 598 7.02 -3.43 45.81
C GLN A 598 6.07 -4.41 46.51
N GLN A 599 6.57 -5.09 47.55
CA GLN A 599 5.78 -5.99 48.38
C GLN A 599 4.83 -5.24 49.33
N ARG A 600 4.83 -3.90 49.29
CA ARG A 600 4.07 -3.03 50.18
C ARG A 600 4.31 -3.41 51.64
N GLY A 601 5.57 -3.64 51.99
CA GLY A 601 6.02 -3.92 53.34
C GLY A 601 7.17 -3.02 53.75
N TYR A 602 7.45 -2.96 55.05
CA TYR A 602 8.65 -2.33 55.59
C TYR A 602 9.24 -3.21 56.68
N LEU A 603 10.56 -3.15 56.83
CA LEU A 603 11.30 -3.99 57.77
C LEU A 603 11.78 -3.15 58.94
N VAL A 604 11.52 -3.61 60.16
CA VAL A 604 12.08 -3.04 61.38
C VAL A 604 13.17 -4.00 61.86
N SER A 605 14.42 -3.63 61.64
CA SER A 605 15.60 -4.40 62.08
C SER A 605 16.20 -3.82 63.34
N THR A 606 16.67 -4.68 64.23
CA THR A 606 17.34 -4.32 65.49
C THR A 606 18.70 -4.97 65.54
N LEU A 607 19.75 -4.15 65.67
CA LEU A 607 21.12 -4.61 65.95
C LEU A 607 21.27 -4.81 67.46
N GLU A 608 21.40 -6.05 67.91
CA GLU A 608 21.44 -6.42 69.33
C GLU A 608 22.87 -6.48 69.88
N ASN A 609 23.82 -6.92 69.05
CA ASN A 609 25.23 -7.03 69.42
C ASN A 609 26.11 -6.87 68.19
N GLN A 610 27.30 -6.28 68.36
CA GLN A 610 28.30 -6.10 67.30
C GLN A 610 29.70 -6.28 67.88
N GLU A 611 30.44 -7.24 67.34
CA GLU A 611 31.79 -7.62 67.78
C GLU A 611 32.77 -7.51 66.60
N PHE A 612 33.84 -6.75 66.77
CA PHE A 612 34.89 -6.59 65.75
C PHE A 612 36.09 -7.48 66.09
N HIS A 613 36.64 -8.18 65.11
CA HIS A 613 37.67 -9.21 65.31
C HIS A 613 39.01 -8.84 64.69
N GLN A 614 39.06 -8.64 63.38
CA GLN A 614 40.30 -8.40 62.64
C GLN A 614 40.15 -7.19 61.72
N PHE A 615 41.19 -6.37 61.67
CA PHE A 615 41.29 -5.20 60.80
C PHE A 615 42.52 -5.35 59.90
N LYS A 616 42.36 -5.03 58.62
CA LYS A 616 43.46 -4.90 57.68
C LYS A 616 43.24 -3.64 56.86
N ILE A 617 44.32 -2.89 56.64
CA ILE A 617 44.30 -1.72 55.76
C ILE A 617 45.39 -1.88 54.69
N THR A 618 45.11 -1.33 53.51
CA THR A 618 46.10 -1.17 52.44
C THR A 618 47.17 -0.15 52.85
N ASP A 619 48.42 -0.32 52.38
CA ASP A 619 49.50 0.64 52.63
C ASP A 619 49.19 2.07 52.16
N GLU A 620 48.35 2.22 51.13
CA GLU A 620 47.89 3.51 50.62
C GLU A 620 46.85 4.17 51.54
N GLY A 621 46.32 3.45 52.53
CA GLY A 621 45.32 3.95 53.49
C GLY A 621 43.92 4.14 52.92
N GLN A 622 43.64 3.71 51.68
CA GLN A 622 42.38 4.00 50.98
C GLN A 622 41.34 2.88 51.03
N LYS A 623 41.76 1.66 51.35
CA LYS A 623 40.87 0.48 51.43
C LYS A 623 41.16 -0.32 52.68
N ALA A 624 40.10 -0.85 53.29
CA ALA A 624 40.17 -1.65 54.50
C ALA A 624 39.26 -2.89 54.44
N GLU A 625 39.64 -3.92 55.19
CA GLU A 625 38.88 -5.13 55.42
C GLU A 625 38.68 -5.28 56.93
N VAL A 626 37.45 -5.47 57.37
CA VAL A 626 37.08 -5.62 58.77
C VAL A 626 36.24 -6.88 58.93
N GLN A 627 36.76 -7.83 59.71
CA GLN A 627 36.02 -9.02 60.10
C GLN A 627 35.25 -8.74 61.38
N LEU A 628 33.95 -9.01 61.36
CA LEU A 628 33.06 -8.74 62.48
C LEU A 628 31.96 -9.80 62.58
N SER A 629 31.24 -9.75 63.70
CA SER A 629 30.02 -10.52 63.87
C SER A 629 28.94 -9.67 64.50
N GLU A 630 27.74 -9.77 63.96
CA GLU A 630 26.59 -9.01 64.42
C GLU A 630 25.45 -9.94 64.80
N THR A 631 24.63 -9.53 65.76
CA THR A 631 23.41 -10.22 66.12
C THR A 631 22.22 -9.36 65.73
N TRP A 632 21.39 -9.87 64.82
CA TRP A 632 20.26 -9.15 64.25
C TRP A 632 18.94 -9.85 64.55
N SER A 633 17.90 -9.05 64.78
CA SER A 633 16.50 -9.49 64.69
C SER A 633 15.70 -8.52 63.82
N SER A 634 14.71 -9.04 63.11
CA SER A 634 13.91 -8.21 62.19
C SER A 634 12.43 -8.58 62.21
N VAL A 635 11.56 -7.61 61.99
CA VAL A 635 10.12 -7.81 61.85
C VAL A 635 9.65 -7.16 60.56
N LEU A 636 8.98 -7.94 59.70
CA LEU A 636 8.36 -7.48 58.47
C LEU A 636 6.92 -7.05 58.75
N TYR A 637 6.56 -5.84 58.36
CA TYR A 637 5.22 -5.29 58.46
C TYR A 637 4.61 -5.07 57.07
N SER A 638 3.30 -5.25 56.93
CA SER A 638 2.54 -4.87 55.74
C SER A 638 2.10 -3.40 55.84
N LEU A 639 2.31 -2.61 54.79
CA LEU A 639 1.77 -1.24 54.67
C LEU A 639 0.25 -1.21 54.51
N ASP A 640 -0.35 -2.28 54.01
CA ASP A 640 -1.80 -2.32 53.73
C ASP A 640 -2.62 -2.42 55.00
N TYR A 641 -2.13 -3.18 55.98
CA TYR A 641 -2.85 -3.48 57.22
C TYR A 641 -2.11 -2.99 58.47
N ASN A 642 -0.87 -2.50 58.31
CA ASN A 642 0.03 -2.15 59.41
C ASN A 642 0.21 -3.29 60.43
N THR A 643 0.17 -4.54 59.94
CA THR A 643 0.29 -5.76 60.75
C THR A 643 1.61 -6.47 60.51
N CYS A 644 2.06 -7.19 61.53
CA CYS A 644 3.23 -8.06 61.49
C CYS A 644 2.96 -9.24 60.53
N VAL A 645 3.83 -9.43 59.54
CA VAL A 645 3.75 -10.53 58.56
C VAL A 645 4.64 -11.69 59.00
N SER A 646 5.91 -11.40 59.29
CA SER A 646 6.89 -12.40 59.74
C SER A 646 7.95 -11.76 60.64
N ARG A 647 8.62 -12.61 61.43
CA ARG A 647 9.74 -12.24 62.29
C ARG A 647 10.93 -13.12 61.98
N ILE A 648 12.09 -12.49 61.91
CA ILE A 648 13.38 -13.15 61.87
C ILE A 648 13.94 -13.08 63.29
N PRO A 649 14.04 -14.21 64.01
CA PRO A 649 14.54 -14.20 65.38
C PRO A 649 16.01 -13.78 65.43
N SER A 650 16.46 -13.42 66.64
CA SER A 650 17.86 -13.09 66.93
C SER A 650 18.79 -14.18 66.40
N HIS A 651 19.69 -13.80 65.49
CA HIS A 651 20.66 -14.70 64.88
C HIS A 651 21.99 -13.98 64.70
N LYS A 652 23.10 -14.71 64.92
CA LYS A 652 24.45 -14.19 64.75
C LYS A 652 24.89 -14.36 63.30
N VAL A 653 25.41 -13.29 62.72
CA VAL A 653 25.91 -13.20 61.34
C VAL A 653 27.40 -12.89 61.40
N SER A 654 28.23 -13.83 60.94
CA SER A 654 29.67 -13.60 60.74
C SER A 654 29.90 -13.05 59.34
N GLN A 655 30.61 -11.93 59.24
CA GLN A 655 30.79 -11.23 57.99
C GLN A 655 32.15 -10.51 57.92
N THR A 656 32.57 -10.25 56.69
CA THR A 656 33.71 -9.41 56.36
C THR A 656 33.23 -8.20 55.59
N ALA A 657 33.39 -7.01 56.17
CA ALA A 657 33.09 -5.73 55.54
C ALA A 657 34.33 -5.19 54.83
N TYR A 658 34.16 -4.79 53.57
CA TYR A 658 35.17 -4.12 52.76
C TYR A 658 34.81 -2.65 52.63
N LEU A 659 35.72 -1.77 53.02
CA LEU A 659 35.53 -0.33 53.03
C LEU A 659 36.49 0.35 52.06
N GLU A 660 36.06 1.48 51.53
CA GLU A 660 36.89 2.39 50.75
C GLU A 660 36.71 3.83 51.21
N GLN A 661 37.75 4.64 50.99
CA GLN A 661 37.73 6.05 51.34
C GLN A 661 37.19 6.88 50.17
N VAL A 662 36.08 7.58 50.39
CA VAL A 662 35.46 8.50 49.43
C VAL A 662 35.47 9.89 50.04
N ASN A 663 36.13 10.85 49.40
CA ASN A 663 36.26 12.23 49.91
C ASN A 663 36.72 12.29 51.39
N ASN A 664 37.75 11.51 51.72
CA ASN A 664 38.31 11.38 53.08
C ASN A 664 37.36 10.78 54.14
N THR A 665 36.26 10.14 53.72
CA THR A 665 35.28 9.46 54.60
C THR A 665 35.26 7.97 54.26
N TRP A 666 35.25 7.10 55.28
CA TRP A 666 35.12 5.66 55.08
C TRP A 666 33.68 5.28 54.74
N MET A 667 33.50 4.51 53.68
CA MET A 667 32.21 3.99 53.24
C MET A 667 32.29 2.49 53.00
N VAL A 668 31.21 1.77 53.27
CA VAL A 668 31.15 0.32 53.08
C VAL A 668 30.87 0.01 51.61
N ASN A 669 31.81 -0.65 50.95
CA ASN A 669 31.75 -0.99 49.52
C ASN A 669 31.12 -2.37 49.27
N ASN A 670 31.39 -3.33 50.15
CA ASN A 670 30.91 -4.70 49.99
C ASN A 670 30.89 -5.44 51.34
N ILE A 671 29.95 -6.36 51.54
CA ILE A 671 29.91 -7.26 52.70
C ILE A 671 29.85 -8.69 52.20
N ILE A 672 30.70 -9.56 52.76
CA ILE A 672 30.72 -11.00 52.47
C ILE A 672 30.38 -11.75 53.75
N TYR A 673 29.35 -12.60 53.70
CA TYR A 673 28.92 -13.43 54.82
C TYR A 673 29.66 -14.77 54.83
N ASP A 674 30.24 -15.15 55.96
CA ASP A 674 31.10 -16.35 56.08
C ASP A 674 30.30 -17.66 56.00
N ASN A 675 29.00 -17.63 56.36
CA ASN A 675 28.12 -18.79 56.32
C ASN A 675 26.67 -18.35 56.04
N PRO A 676 26.20 -18.34 54.78
CA PRO A 676 24.97 -17.65 54.35
C PRO A 676 23.68 -18.41 54.69
N THR A 677 23.66 -19.22 55.74
CA THR A 677 22.43 -19.88 56.21
C THR A 677 21.41 -18.82 56.57
N GLN A 678 20.44 -18.59 55.69
CA GLN A 678 19.41 -17.58 55.93
C GLN A 678 18.59 -17.99 57.15
N PRO A 679 18.42 -17.08 58.13
CA PRO A 679 17.58 -17.34 59.28
C PRO A 679 16.14 -17.57 58.78
N GLN A 680 15.49 -18.62 59.29
CA GLN A 680 14.11 -18.91 58.89
C GLN A 680 13.18 -17.83 59.42
N ALA A 681 12.46 -17.17 58.51
CA ALA A 681 11.38 -16.25 58.87
C ALA A 681 10.21 -17.05 59.46
N ILE A 682 9.81 -16.68 60.66
CA ILE A 682 8.67 -17.27 61.37
C ILE A 682 7.46 -16.36 61.11
N PRO A 683 6.34 -16.85 60.57
CA PRO A 683 5.13 -16.04 60.44
C PRO A 683 4.76 -15.44 61.80
N CYS A 684 4.33 -14.19 61.83
CA CYS A 684 3.67 -13.68 63.02
C CYS A 684 2.33 -14.43 63.08
N GLY A 685 2.27 -15.54 63.84
CA GLY A 685 1.09 -16.39 63.89
C GLY A 685 -0.18 -15.59 64.16
N ASP A 686 -1.33 -16.07 63.68
CA ASP A 686 -2.63 -15.42 63.82
C ASP A 686 -2.87 -15.02 65.29
N ALA A 687 -2.57 -13.77 65.62
CA ALA A 687 -3.10 -13.16 66.82
C ALA A 687 -4.57 -12.93 66.52
N ALA A 688 -5.38 -13.87 66.98
CA ALA A 688 -6.82 -13.72 67.08
C ALA A 688 -7.17 -12.42 67.81
N TYR A 689 -8.17 -11.73 67.24
CA TYR A 689 -8.93 -10.56 67.70
C TYR A 689 -8.40 -9.16 67.35
#